data_AF-A0A553HMD7-F1
#
_entry.id   AF-A0A553HMD7-F1
#
_cell.length_a   1.000
_cell.length_b   1.000
_cell.length_c   1.000
_cell.angle_alpha   90.00
_cell.angle_beta   90.00
_cell.angle_gamma   90.00
#
_symmetry.space_group_name_H-M   'P 1'
#
loop_
_entity.id
_entity.type
_entity.pdbx_description
1 polymer ?
#
loop_
_entity_poly.entity_id
_entity_poly.type
_entity_poly.pdbx_seq_one_letter_code
_entity_poly.pdbx_strand_id
1 'polypeptide(L)'
;MSSTPTALIDKLKSLSAQLEQGADVTTQNEALLLSRQLTASLSRPEDVAAELIFSPFIPIAAKITVEMNLIELLVKHGGAITSEELAKQSGAEALLITRLLRALAAVGLLADVGDRTWQATPVTQAMAVEGVAAGFRMIEEMVMGAAIKAPKYLRETGYRCPTNPNDGFMQYAFQTKLSSFELFHSIPWVMKDFNSFMGSSMGARQIWLDWYPMQERLIDGSDPANDPALLVDIGGGWGHDIIAFHNKYPNKGKLILQDLPDVIKDCRALPPGVEGIGYDFFTEQPVKGARAYFYHHILHDWSDYKCEEILSKVRDAMKPGYSKLYIHEMIVPETQASAYVAMLDLTMMCFNAGMERTARQWEALLDRVGLKVIKAFHTAFGYSGYVDARNTHVVSSPRYKASDCYQERTTVQYENPPGLVRARGLSDLSAKGLILNLDEHPQGFRILQAGTRSEAGNLPKDNYSVCPISSLRLSPRSRNRATVPHRIFTRDQGNCGNMAGEDLSPGIIALAWILTAASTVVVGLRLWVRLFVRQKRGLNLDDFIVLITYGLGIVNSIMVTIAAHWGLGKHQTVLVDKPQHIVYAIKWAFLAEGPAILASGFARISFAILLLSITPPARGKRTFLWSIIALQFVADIAAVIVTYAQCQPIEAYWDPGTPGVCWKPTIQQYTGFTQGSICSTVDVILAIYPASLFWNLNMKWEQKWYLSCIMGLGIVASVSSIAKTINLKAFTETQDFTYALAQTALWWTTEVNLVLIAVSIPTLSPIIRPLKTFSDNRSGPSADVVMNTFHSRKKKAEGNLSTDNDGDFELLRESDGYPYINTDDCPPVQRTYDYKISPQPGAPQGDNPHGIRRELTVSVTRGDLEARAL
;
A
#
# COMPACT_ATOMS: atom_id res chain seq x y z
N MET A 1 6.90 35.78 -10.69
CA MET A 1 6.05 36.79 -11.35
C MET A 1 5.22 36.05 -12.39
N SER A 2 3.89 36.05 -12.29
CA SER A 2 3.04 35.47 -13.34
C SER A 2 2.91 36.47 -14.50
N SER A 3 3.14 36.01 -15.72
CA SER A 3 2.76 36.74 -16.93
C SER A 3 1.24 36.82 -17.04
N THR A 4 0.72 37.93 -17.54
CA THR A 4 -0.72 38.09 -17.80
C THR A 4 -1.18 37.15 -18.92
N PRO A 5 -2.46 36.71 -18.95
CA PRO A 5 -2.99 35.87 -20.02
C PRO A 5 -2.76 36.49 -21.41
N THR A 6 -2.94 37.81 -21.55
CA THR A 6 -2.66 38.55 -22.79
C THR A 6 -1.21 38.39 -23.26
N ALA A 7 -0.24 38.55 -22.36
CA ALA A 7 1.18 38.40 -22.71
C ALA A 7 1.56 36.95 -23.08
N LEU A 8 0.83 35.95 -22.56
CA LEU A 8 1.00 34.55 -22.95
C LEU A 8 0.39 34.28 -24.35
N ILE A 9 -0.78 34.86 -24.64
CA ILE A 9 -1.42 34.81 -25.96
C ILE A 9 -0.53 35.48 -27.03
N ASP A 10 0.02 36.66 -26.74
CA ASP A 10 0.90 37.37 -27.68
C ASP A 10 2.18 36.57 -27.98
N LYS A 11 2.76 35.90 -26.98
CA LYS A 11 3.89 34.98 -27.17
C LYS A 11 3.51 33.76 -28.01
N LEU A 12 2.40 33.09 -27.71
CA LEU A 12 1.89 31.97 -28.53
C LEU A 12 1.66 32.40 -29.98
N LYS A 13 1.09 33.58 -30.19
CA LYS A 13 0.87 34.17 -31.51
C LYS A 13 2.18 34.46 -32.23
N SER A 14 3.25 34.86 -31.52
CA SER A 14 4.57 35.07 -32.15
C SER A 14 5.18 33.78 -32.71
N LEU A 15 4.78 32.60 -32.20
CA LEU A 15 5.22 31.29 -32.68
C LEU A 15 4.35 30.72 -33.81
N SER A 16 3.18 31.32 -34.13
CA SER A 16 2.19 30.69 -35.02
C SER A 16 2.72 30.43 -36.42
N ALA A 17 3.44 31.39 -37.00
CA ALA A 17 4.03 31.28 -38.34
C ALA A 17 5.09 30.17 -38.43
N GLN A 18 5.81 29.89 -37.33
CA GLN A 18 6.75 28.77 -37.28
C GLN A 18 6.01 27.43 -37.15
N LEU A 19 4.98 27.36 -36.31
CA LEU A 19 4.14 26.17 -36.13
C LEU A 19 3.46 25.75 -37.44
N GLU A 20 2.90 26.70 -38.19
CA GLU A 20 2.28 26.48 -39.51
C GLU A 20 3.28 25.98 -40.58
N GLN A 21 4.56 26.35 -40.47
CA GLN A 21 5.61 25.96 -41.41
C GLN A 21 6.31 24.63 -41.04
N GLY A 22 5.81 23.91 -40.02
CA GLY A 22 6.44 22.68 -39.52
C GLY A 22 7.58 22.99 -38.54
N ALA A 23 7.23 23.68 -37.45
CA ALA A 23 8.15 24.09 -36.39
C ALA A 23 9.10 22.98 -35.92
N ASP A 24 10.32 23.38 -35.57
CA ASP A 24 11.26 22.52 -34.87
C ASP A 24 10.72 22.13 -33.48
N VAL A 25 11.32 21.10 -32.89
CA VAL A 25 10.82 20.55 -31.62
C VAL A 25 10.99 21.54 -30.46
N THR A 26 11.97 22.46 -30.55
CA THR A 26 12.17 23.54 -29.58
C THR A 26 10.95 24.47 -29.56
N THR A 27 10.55 25.00 -30.71
CA THR A 27 9.36 25.86 -30.84
C THR A 27 8.07 25.13 -30.45
N GLN A 28 7.93 23.84 -30.79
CA GLN A 28 6.77 23.05 -30.34
C GLN A 28 6.71 22.91 -28.81
N ASN A 29 7.84 22.63 -28.15
CA ASN A 29 7.92 22.53 -26.69
C ASN A 29 7.66 23.89 -26.01
N GLU A 30 8.16 24.99 -26.56
CA GLU A 30 7.86 26.34 -26.05
C GLU A 30 6.37 26.67 -26.16
N ALA A 31 5.75 26.38 -27.31
CA ALA A 31 4.31 26.57 -27.51
C ALA A 31 3.47 25.72 -26.53
N LEU A 32 3.84 24.46 -26.29
CA LEU A 32 3.19 23.61 -25.29
C LEU A 32 3.35 24.13 -23.85
N LEU A 33 4.53 24.68 -23.51
CA LEU A 33 4.78 25.28 -22.19
C LEU A 33 3.94 26.56 -22.00
N LEU A 34 3.92 27.46 -22.98
CA LEU A 34 3.11 28.68 -22.96
C LEU A 34 1.61 28.37 -22.93
N SER A 35 1.17 27.33 -23.64
CA SER A 35 -0.22 26.84 -23.61
C SER A 35 -0.61 26.39 -22.20
N ARG A 36 0.21 25.56 -21.54
CA ARG A 36 -0.03 25.14 -20.14
C ARG A 36 -0.05 26.32 -19.17
N GLN A 37 0.84 27.30 -19.34
CA GLN A 37 0.83 28.53 -18.54
C GLN A 37 -0.44 29.36 -18.78
N LEU A 38 -0.91 29.44 -20.02
CA LEU A 38 -2.15 30.13 -20.37
C LEU A 38 -3.35 29.44 -19.73
N THR A 39 -3.50 28.12 -19.89
CA THR A 39 -4.54 27.33 -19.21
C THR A 39 -4.51 27.56 -17.70
N ALA A 40 -3.35 27.42 -17.05
CA ALA A 40 -3.21 27.65 -15.61
C ALA A 40 -3.52 29.10 -15.17
N SER A 41 -3.39 30.08 -16.07
CA SER A 41 -3.75 31.48 -15.81
C SER A 41 -5.23 31.82 -16.04
N LEU A 42 -5.96 30.95 -16.73
CA LEU A 42 -7.39 31.09 -17.06
C LEU A 42 -8.28 30.21 -16.17
N SER A 43 -7.81 29.03 -15.77
CA SER A 43 -8.52 28.13 -14.86
C SER A 43 -8.56 28.67 -13.44
N ARG A 44 -9.68 28.42 -12.74
CA ARG A 44 -9.76 28.71 -11.30
C ARG A 44 -8.87 27.71 -10.53
N PRO A 45 -7.97 28.17 -9.63
CA PRO A 45 -7.07 27.27 -8.91
C PRO A 45 -7.78 26.16 -8.12
N GLU A 46 -8.95 26.47 -7.55
CA GLU A 46 -9.81 25.53 -6.83
C GLU A 46 -10.38 24.42 -7.73
N ASP A 47 -10.73 24.73 -8.98
CA ASP A 47 -11.22 23.74 -9.95
C ASP A 47 -10.09 22.79 -10.35
N VAL A 48 -8.91 23.31 -10.68
CA VAL A 48 -7.73 22.50 -11.04
C VAL A 48 -7.32 21.56 -9.90
N ALA A 49 -7.40 22.04 -8.65
CA ALA A 49 -7.13 21.22 -7.47
C ALA A 49 -8.19 20.13 -7.27
N ALA A 50 -9.46 20.41 -7.54
CA ALA A 50 -10.54 19.44 -7.45
C ALA A 50 -10.50 18.40 -8.60
N GLU A 51 -10.22 18.82 -9.83
CA GLU A 51 -10.03 17.95 -10.99
C GLU A 51 -8.94 16.91 -10.75
N LEU A 52 -7.83 17.29 -10.10
CA LEU A 52 -6.75 16.36 -9.75
C LEU A 52 -7.21 15.21 -8.85
N ILE A 53 -8.20 15.42 -7.97
CA ILE A 53 -8.77 14.37 -7.10
C ILE A 53 -9.53 13.32 -7.93
N PHE A 54 -10.15 13.74 -9.03
CA PHE A 54 -10.94 12.88 -9.92
C PHE A 54 -10.13 12.36 -11.12
N SER A 55 -8.93 12.90 -11.37
CA SER A 55 -8.10 12.52 -12.51
C SER A 55 -7.81 11.02 -12.66
N PRO A 56 -7.71 10.19 -11.59
CA PRO A 56 -7.53 8.74 -11.74
C PRO A 56 -8.70 8.03 -12.46
N PHE A 57 -9.89 8.64 -12.52
CA PHE A 57 -11.01 8.06 -13.27
C PHE A 57 -10.83 8.15 -14.80
N ILE A 58 -9.96 9.02 -15.32
CA ILE A 58 -9.65 9.12 -16.75
C ILE A 58 -8.95 7.86 -17.27
N PRO A 59 -7.79 7.42 -16.73
CA PRO A 59 -7.13 6.20 -17.20
C PRO A 59 -7.93 4.94 -16.87
N ILE A 60 -8.67 4.90 -15.75
CA ILE A 60 -9.62 3.81 -15.45
C ILE A 60 -10.69 3.71 -16.56
N ALA A 61 -11.29 4.84 -16.98
CA ALA A 61 -12.25 4.85 -18.08
C ALA A 61 -11.60 4.41 -19.40
N ALA A 62 -10.36 4.84 -19.67
CA ALA A 62 -9.62 4.46 -20.87
C ALA A 62 -9.38 2.93 -20.92
N LYS A 63 -8.89 2.33 -19.82
CA LYS A 63 -8.75 0.87 -19.70
C LYS A 63 -10.06 0.15 -19.99
N ILE A 64 -11.15 0.54 -19.30
CA ILE A 64 -12.46 -0.10 -19.47
C ILE A 64 -12.92 -0.02 -20.93
N THR A 65 -12.75 1.13 -21.61
CA THR A 65 -13.14 1.26 -23.02
C THR A 65 -12.27 0.46 -23.99
N VAL A 66 -11.01 0.21 -23.65
CA VAL A 66 -10.12 -0.72 -24.39
C VAL A 66 -10.57 -2.16 -24.18
N GLU A 67 -10.84 -2.59 -22.94
CA GLU A 67 -11.28 -3.94 -22.61
C GLU A 67 -12.67 -4.28 -23.19
N MET A 68 -13.57 -3.30 -23.23
CA MET A 68 -14.88 -3.41 -23.91
C MET A 68 -14.79 -3.31 -25.44
N ASN A 69 -13.58 -3.20 -26.00
CA ASN A 69 -13.27 -2.99 -27.42
C ASN A 69 -13.95 -1.75 -28.07
N LEU A 70 -14.42 -0.79 -27.27
CA LEU A 70 -15.13 0.41 -27.74
C LEU A 70 -14.24 1.32 -28.57
N ILE A 71 -12.95 1.42 -28.21
CA ILE A 71 -11.95 2.20 -28.95
C ILE A 71 -11.75 1.66 -30.37
N GLU A 72 -11.68 0.34 -30.53
CA GLU A 72 -11.54 -0.28 -31.85
C GLU A 72 -12.82 -0.13 -32.68
N LEU A 73 -14.00 -0.27 -32.07
CA LEU A 73 -15.30 -0.04 -32.73
C LEU A 73 -15.45 1.41 -33.21
N LEU A 74 -15.07 2.39 -32.38
CA LEU A 74 -15.03 3.82 -32.73
C LEU A 74 -14.14 4.10 -33.95
N VAL A 75 -12.93 3.52 -33.97
CA VAL A 75 -11.98 3.70 -35.08
C VAL A 75 -12.46 2.97 -36.35
N LYS A 76 -12.97 1.74 -36.23
CA LYS A 76 -13.53 0.96 -37.36
C LYS A 76 -14.75 1.62 -38.00
N HIS A 77 -15.57 2.34 -37.23
CA HIS A 77 -16.72 3.08 -37.75
C HIS A 77 -16.31 4.24 -38.67
N GLY A 78 -15.14 4.86 -38.43
CA GLY A 78 -14.59 5.91 -39.29
C GLY A 78 -15.32 7.26 -39.25
N GLY A 79 -16.34 7.41 -38.40
CA GLY A 79 -17.16 8.61 -38.26
C GLY A 79 -17.92 8.65 -36.94
N ALA A 80 -18.76 9.67 -36.76
CA ALA A 80 -19.57 9.86 -35.55
C ALA A 80 -20.52 8.66 -35.30
N ILE A 81 -20.54 8.13 -34.07
CA ILE A 81 -21.36 6.98 -33.66
C ILE A 81 -22.04 7.22 -32.30
N THR A 82 -23.27 6.75 -32.14
CA THR A 82 -24.02 6.90 -30.88
C THR A 82 -23.64 5.86 -29.82
N SER A 83 -23.84 6.20 -28.55
CA SER A 83 -23.73 5.25 -27.42
C SER A 83 -24.66 4.03 -27.60
N GLU A 84 -25.84 4.22 -28.19
CA GLU A 84 -26.83 3.18 -28.46
C GLU A 84 -26.39 2.22 -29.58
N GLU A 85 -25.64 2.69 -30.58
CA GLU A 85 -25.05 1.85 -31.62
C GLU A 85 -23.83 1.09 -31.10
N LEU A 86 -22.96 1.75 -30.32
CA LEU A 86 -21.87 1.08 -29.62
C LEU A 86 -22.38 0.02 -28.63
N ALA A 87 -23.49 0.27 -27.94
CA ALA A 87 -24.15 -0.71 -27.07
C ALA A 87 -24.60 -1.97 -27.83
N LYS A 88 -25.21 -1.80 -29.02
CA LYS A 88 -25.63 -2.92 -29.87
C LYS A 88 -24.44 -3.78 -30.36
N GLN A 89 -23.28 -3.16 -30.60
CA GLN A 89 -22.10 -3.86 -31.11
C GLN A 89 -21.24 -4.50 -30.00
N SER A 90 -21.10 -3.83 -28.86
CA SER A 90 -20.32 -4.32 -27.71
C SER A 90 -21.10 -5.23 -26.75
N GLY A 91 -22.43 -5.20 -26.80
CA GLY A 91 -23.31 -5.90 -25.85
C GLY A 91 -23.43 -5.22 -24.49
N ALA A 92 -22.86 -4.01 -24.31
CA ALA A 92 -22.86 -3.28 -23.05
C ALA A 92 -23.99 -2.25 -22.93
N GLU A 93 -24.24 -1.76 -21.71
CA GLU A 93 -25.26 -0.75 -21.44
C GLU A 93 -24.89 0.62 -22.03
N ALA A 94 -25.77 1.22 -22.84
CA ALA A 94 -25.55 2.54 -23.45
C ALA A 94 -25.26 3.67 -22.43
N LEU A 95 -25.85 3.60 -21.24
CA LEU A 95 -25.59 4.56 -20.16
C LEU A 95 -24.17 4.43 -19.59
N LEU A 96 -23.65 3.21 -19.47
CA LEU A 96 -22.26 2.97 -19.05
C LEU A 96 -21.30 3.52 -20.10
N ILE A 97 -21.51 3.18 -21.38
CA ILE A 97 -20.72 3.70 -22.51
C ILE A 97 -20.71 5.24 -22.50
N THR A 98 -21.89 5.86 -22.39
CA THR A 98 -22.04 7.32 -22.31
C THR A 98 -21.22 7.93 -21.16
N ARG A 99 -21.21 7.31 -19.98
CA ARG A 99 -20.47 7.82 -18.82
C ARG A 99 -18.95 7.70 -18.99
N LEU A 100 -18.48 6.61 -19.59
CA LEU A 100 -17.06 6.38 -19.87
C LEU A 100 -16.55 7.33 -20.96
N LEU A 101 -17.24 7.36 -22.12
CA LEU A 101 -16.81 8.16 -23.26
C LEU A 101 -16.88 9.67 -22.99
N ARG A 102 -17.82 10.14 -22.16
CA ARG A 102 -17.84 11.54 -21.69
C ARG A 102 -16.56 11.93 -20.93
N ALA A 103 -16.03 11.05 -20.08
CA ALA A 103 -14.80 11.32 -19.34
C ALA A 103 -13.59 11.43 -20.28
N LEU A 104 -13.53 10.58 -21.31
CA LEU A 104 -12.47 10.61 -22.33
C LEU A 104 -12.62 11.79 -23.30
N ALA A 105 -13.86 12.19 -23.62
CA ALA A 105 -14.15 13.36 -24.44
C ALA A 105 -13.75 14.67 -23.76
N ALA A 106 -14.02 14.78 -22.45
CA ALA A 106 -13.69 15.98 -21.65
C ALA A 106 -12.17 16.30 -21.64
N VAL A 107 -11.32 15.30 -21.87
CA VAL A 107 -9.85 15.46 -21.98
C VAL A 107 -9.33 15.33 -23.43
N GLY A 108 -10.22 15.32 -24.42
CA GLY A 108 -9.86 15.32 -25.85
C GLY A 108 -9.31 13.99 -26.41
N LEU A 109 -9.40 12.89 -25.65
CA LEU A 109 -9.00 11.55 -26.14
C LEU A 109 -9.92 11.03 -27.25
N LEU A 110 -11.15 11.55 -27.30
CA LEU A 110 -12.12 11.41 -28.39
C LEU A 110 -12.95 12.71 -28.49
N ALA A 111 -13.74 12.89 -29.56
CA ALA A 111 -14.58 14.07 -29.74
C ALA A 111 -16.04 13.79 -29.35
N ASP A 112 -16.64 14.67 -28.55
CA ASP A 112 -18.09 14.78 -28.36
C ASP A 112 -18.65 15.68 -29.47
N VAL A 113 -19.56 15.13 -30.29
CA VAL A 113 -20.06 15.79 -31.52
C VAL A 113 -21.59 15.90 -31.56
N GLY A 114 -22.28 15.55 -30.48
CA GLY A 114 -23.74 15.57 -30.37
C GLY A 114 -24.25 14.74 -29.20
N ASP A 115 -25.56 14.76 -28.90
CA ASP A 115 -26.12 13.98 -27.78
C ASP A 115 -25.70 12.51 -27.88
N ARG A 116 -24.91 12.07 -26.89
CA ARG A 116 -24.37 10.70 -26.77
C ARG A 116 -23.65 10.22 -28.04
N THR A 117 -23.09 11.15 -28.83
CA THR A 117 -22.51 10.87 -30.14
C THR A 117 -21.03 11.23 -30.15
N TRP A 118 -20.21 10.26 -30.53
CA TRP A 118 -18.76 10.27 -30.31
C TRP A 118 -18.01 10.06 -31.63
N GLN A 119 -16.84 10.70 -31.79
CA GLN A 119 -15.98 10.52 -32.95
C GLN A 119 -14.52 10.29 -32.55
N ALA A 120 -13.85 9.36 -33.23
CA ALA A 120 -12.44 9.06 -33.02
C ALA A 120 -11.54 10.25 -33.45
N THR A 121 -10.58 10.60 -32.60
CA THR A 121 -9.49 11.55 -32.88
C THR A 121 -8.21 10.78 -33.27
N PRO A 122 -7.13 11.46 -33.72
CA PRO A 122 -5.83 10.81 -33.88
C PRO A 122 -5.30 10.14 -32.61
N VAL A 123 -5.70 10.62 -31.43
CA VAL A 123 -5.35 9.97 -30.15
C VAL A 123 -6.15 8.68 -29.96
N THR A 124 -7.45 8.67 -30.28
CA THR A 124 -8.26 7.44 -30.29
C THR A 124 -7.67 6.39 -31.24
N GLN A 125 -7.18 6.82 -32.40
CA GLN A 125 -6.51 5.93 -33.37
C GLN A 125 -5.21 5.35 -32.81
N ALA A 126 -4.40 6.16 -32.12
CA ALA A 126 -3.19 5.67 -31.43
C ALA A 126 -3.54 4.69 -30.29
N MET A 127 -4.62 4.93 -29.52
CA MET A 127 -5.11 4.02 -28.49
C MET A 127 -5.60 2.67 -29.04
N ALA A 128 -6.06 2.62 -30.30
CA ALA A 128 -6.50 1.39 -30.97
C ALA A 128 -5.33 0.51 -31.46
N VAL A 129 -4.09 1.01 -31.47
CA VAL A 129 -2.91 0.21 -31.80
C VAL A 129 -2.66 -0.79 -30.67
N GLU A 130 -2.61 -2.09 -30.97
CA GLU A 130 -2.55 -3.16 -29.96
C GLU A 130 -1.39 -3.01 -28.97
N GLY A 131 -0.24 -2.46 -29.38
CA GLY A 131 0.84 -2.11 -28.45
C GLY A 131 0.39 -1.14 -27.35
N VAL A 132 -0.26 -0.04 -27.74
CA VAL A 132 -0.76 0.98 -26.81
C VAL A 132 -1.92 0.43 -25.97
N ALA A 133 -2.82 -0.33 -26.60
CA ALA A 133 -3.93 -1.00 -25.91
C ALA A 133 -3.46 -1.98 -24.83
N ALA A 134 -2.42 -2.78 -25.12
CA ALA A 134 -1.77 -3.66 -24.15
C ALA A 134 -1.15 -2.88 -22.98
N GLY A 135 -0.56 -1.71 -23.26
CA GLY A 135 -0.11 -0.76 -22.23
C GLY A 135 -1.23 -0.35 -21.27
N PHE A 136 -2.39 0.05 -21.79
CA PHE A 136 -3.57 0.40 -20.97
C PHE A 136 -4.07 -0.75 -20.09
N ARG A 137 -4.04 -1.99 -20.59
CA ARG A 137 -4.48 -3.16 -19.82
C ARG A 137 -3.49 -3.47 -18.68
N MET A 138 -2.20 -3.51 -18.99
CA MET A 138 -1.14 -3.94 -18.08
C MET A 138 -0.69 -2.85 -17.08
N ILE A 139 -0.42 -1.62 -17.53
CA ILE A 139 0.10 -0.54 -16.66
C ILE A 139 -0.94 -0.16 -15.60
N GLU A 140 -2.20 -0.05 -15.97
CA GLU A 140 -3.27 0.30 -15.03
C GLU A 140 -3.55 -0.81 -13.99
N GLU A 141 -3.43 -2.09 -14.36
CA GLU A 141 -3.61 -3.17 -13.38
C GLU A 141 -2.42 -3.29 -12.45
N MET A 142 -1.22 -3.37 -13.01
CA MET A 142 -0.01 -3.67 -12.26
C MET A 142 0.59 -2.41 -11.63
N VAL A 143 0.95 -1.42 -12.45
CA VAL A 143 1.68 -0.23 -11.99
C VAL A 143 0.76 0.72 -11.20
N MET A 144 -0.44 1.06 -11.71
CA MET A 144 -1.35 1.94 -10.96
C MET A 144 -1.94 1.23 -9.73
N GLY A 145 -2.17 -0.09 -9.81
CA GLY A 145 -2.48 -0.93 -8.65
C GLY A 145 -1.43 -0.81 -7.53
N ALA A 146 -0.14 -0.74 -7.90
CA ALA A 146 0.95 -0.47 -6.97
C ALA A 146 1.02 0.99 -6.50
N ALA A 147 0.89 1.95 -7.42
CA ALA A 147 0.97 3.39 -7.13
C ALA A 147 -0.09 3.84 -6.12
N ILE A 148 -1.31 3.28 -6.17
CA ILE A 148 -2.38 3.55 -5.18
C ILE A 148 -1.97 3.16 -3.75
N LYS A 149 -1.04 2.22 -3.57
CA LYS A 149 -0.53 1.80 -2.24
C LYS A 149 0.75 2.55 -1.83
N ALA A 150 1.47 3.15 -2.77
CA ALA A 150 2.74 3.84 -2.52
C ALA A 150 2.67 4.91 -1.41
N PRO A 151 1.61 5.74 -1.24
CA PRO A 151 1.54 6.71 -0.15
C PRO A 151 1.54 6.09 1.26
N LYS A 152 1.09 4.83 1.42
CA LYS A 152 1.13 4.11 2.69
C LYS A 152 2.51 3.50 2.92
N TYR A 153 3.07 2.83 1.90
CA TYR A 153 4.44 2.31 1.93
C TYR A 153 5.45 3.42 2.27
N LEU A 154 5.38 4.57 1.59
CA LEU A 154 6.30 5.69 1.82
C LEU A 154 6.17 6.27 3.23
N ARG A 155 4.98 6.25 3.84
CA ARG A 155 4.82 6.66 5.25
C ARG A 155 5.51 5.68 6.20
N GLU A 156 5.37 4.38 5.93
CA GLU A 156 5.96 3.30 6.73
C GLU A 156 7.49 3.21 6.57
N THR A 157 8.05 3.61 5.42
CA THR A 157 9.50 3.62 5.15
C THR A 157 10.18 4.97 5.44
N GLY A 158 9.45 5.96 5.97
CA GLY A 158 10.01 7.28 6.31
C GLY A 158 10.34 8.15 5.10
N TYR A 159 9.52 8.08 4.05
CA TYR A 159 9.58 8.85 2.81
C TYR A 159 10.91 8.69 2.05
N ARG A 160 11.36 7.44 1.91
CA ARG A 160 12.55 7.06 1.15
C ARG A 160 12.15 6.39 -0.16
N CYS A 161 12.88 6.66 -1.24
CA CYS A 161 12.73 5.90 -2.48
C CYS A 161 13.01 4.41 -2.20
N PRO A 162 12.20 3.48 -2.74
CA PRO A 162 12.57 2.07 -2.74
C PRO A 162 13.87 1.89 -3.54
N THR A 163 14.63 0.86 -3.22
CA THR A 163 15.83 0.47 -3.99
C THR A 163 15.93 -1.02 -4.25
N ASN A 164 15.27 -1.85 -3.43
CA ASN A 164 15.27 -3.30 -3.58
C ASN A 164 14.12 -3.73 -4.52
N PRO A 165 14.41 -4.42 -5.65
CA PRO A 165 13.38 -4.89 -6.57
C PRO A 165 12.39 -5.89 -5.96
N ASN A 166 12.74 -6.49 -4.81
CA ASN A 166 11.91 -7.46 -4.08
C ASN A 166 11.24 -6.84 -2.83
N ASP A 167 11.30 -5.50 -2.68
CA ASP A 167 10.70 -4.78 -1.57
C ASP A 167 10.26 -3.34 -1.96
N GLY A 168 9.68 -3.18 -3.15
CA GLY A 168 9.15 -1.92 -3.68
C GLY A 168 7.62 -1.82 -3.58
N PHE A 169 7.04 -0.84 -4.30
CA PHE A 169 5.60 -0.59 -4.28
C PHE A 169 4.78 -1.78 -4.82
N MET A 170 5.29 -2.47 -5.84
CA MET A 170 4.68 -3.69 -6.41
C MET A 170 4.56 -4.79 -5.37
N GLN A 171 5.66 -5.12 -4.67
CA GLN A 171 5.69 -6.16 -3.65
C GLN A 171 4.77 -5.84 -2.48
N TYR A 172 4.73 -4.56 -2.08
CA TYR A 172 3.81 -4.09 -1.05
C TYR A 172 2.33 -4.16 -1.49
N ALA A 173 2.01 -3.83 -2.73
CA ALA A 173 0.62 -3.83 -3.21
C ALA A 173 0.07 -5.22 -3.48
N PHE A 174 0.86 -6.09 -4.12
CA PHE A 174 0.48 -7.45 -4.48
C PHE A 174 0.84 -8.49 -3.39
N GLN A 175 1.38 -8.04 -2.26
CA GLN A 175 1.72 -8.87 -1.08
C GLN A 175 2.61 -10.08 -1.45
N THR A 176 3.65 -9.81 -2.24
CA THR A 176 4.58 -10.81 -2.78
C THR A 176 6.03 -10.43 -2.49
N LYS A 177 6.96 -11.37 -2.66
CA LYS A 177 8.42 -11.14 -2.62
C LYS A 177 9.13 -11.44 -3.95
N LEU A 178 8.35 -11.78 -4.98
CA LEU A 178 8.82 -11.81 -6.36
C LEU A 178 9.18 -10.39 -6.82
N SER A 179 10.23 -10.26 -7.64
CA SER A 179 10.46 -9.07 -8.45
C SER A 179 9.28 -8.83 -9.42
N SER A 180 9.23 -7.65 -10.04
CA SER A 180 8.14 -7.31 -10.97
C SER A 180 8.13 -8.22 -12.21
N PHE A 181 9.32 -8.60 -12.72
CA PHE A 181 9.43 -9.54 -13.83
C PHE A 181 8.99 -10.96 -13.45
N GLU A 182 9.41 -11.48 -12.30
CA GLU A 182 8.95 -12.79 -11.81
C GLU A 182 7.43 -12.81 -11.59
N LEU A 183 6.86 -11.71 -11.07
CA LEU A 183 5.42 -11.55 -10.93
C LEU A 183 4.72 -11.54 -12.31
N PHE A 184 5.26 -10.84 -13.31
CA PHE A 184 4.71 -10.80 -14.67
C PHE A 184 4.77 -12.18 -15.33
N HIS A 185 5.89 -12.90 -15.23
CA HIS A 185 6.00 -14.28 -15.70
C HIS A 185 5.00 -15.24 -15.02
N SER A 186 4.64 -14.99 -13.76
CA SER A 186 3.62 -15.79 -13.06
C SER A 186 2.18 -15.56 -13.56
N ILE A 187 1.95 -14.52 -14.38
CA ILE A 187 0.62 -14.13 -14.90
C ILE A 187 0.69 -14.04 -16.44
N PRO A 188 0.38 -15.11 -17.19
CA PRO A 188 0.67 -15.19 -18.63
C PRO A 188 0.12 -14.06 -19.51
N TRP A 189 -1.04 -13.49 -19.16
CA TRP A 189 -1.61 -12.37 -19.92
C TRP A 189 -0.85 -11.05 -19.69
N VAL A 190 -0.31 -10.83 -18.48
CA VAL A 190 0.50 -9.65 -18.14
C VAL A 190 1.80 -9.68 -18.94
N MET A 191 2.50 -10.82 -18.96
CA MET A 191 3.74 -10.95 -19.74
C MET A 191 3.51 -10.78 -21.26
N LYS A 192 2.39 -11.30 -21.77
CA LYS A 192 2.00 -11.09 -23.18
C LYS A 192 1.79 -9.60 -23.49
N ASP A 193 1.02 -8.90 -22.67
CA ASP A 193 0.73 -7.48 -22.89
C ASP A 193 1.95 -6.58 -22.65
N PHE A 194 2.81 -6.92 -21.69
CA PHE A 194 4.13 -6.30 -21.51
C PHE A 194 4.97 -6.37 -22.80
N ASN A 195 5.12 -7.58 -23.35
CA ASN A 195 5.89 -7.79 -24.59
C ASN A 195 5.29 -7.03 -25.78
N SER A 196 3.95 -7.01 -25.91
CA SER A 196 3.25 -6.22 -26.95
C SER A 196 3.50 -4.71 -26.80
N PHE A 197 3.42 -4.17 -25.58
CA PHE A 197 3.63 -2.75 -25.31
C PHE A 197 5.09 -2.34 -25.55
N MET A 198 6.05 -3.09 -25.02
CA MET A 198 7.48 -2.81 -25.22
C MET A 198 7.86 -2.93 -26.70
N GLY A 199 7.43 -4.01 -27.36
CA GLY A 199 7.75 -4.25 -28.77
C GLY A 199 7.16 -3.22 -29.73
N SER A 200 5.95 -2.71 -29.48
CA SER A 200 5.24 -1.83 -30.42
C SER A 200 5.18 -0.36 -30.03
N SER A 201 5.22 0.01 -28.75
CA SER A 201 5.05 1.41 -28.32
C SER A 201 6.35 2.06 -27.87
N MET A 202 7.22 1.33 -27.16
CA MET A 202 8.56 1.81 -26.81
C MET A 202 9.56 1.57 -27.95
N GLY A 203 9.55 0.37 -28.55
CA GLY A 203 10.44 0.00 -29.66
C GLY A 203 10.17 0.71 -31.00
N ALA A 204 8.99 1.31 -31.21
CA ALA A 204 8.65 2.02 -32.46
C ALA A 204 9.05 3.51 -32.48
N ARG A 205 9.85 3.96 -31.51
CA ARG A 205 10.43 5.31 -31.51
C ARG A 205 11.41 5.47 -32.67
N GLN A 206 11.67 6.72 -33.06
CA GLN A 206 12.52 7.09 -34.20
C GLN A 206 13.83 6.30 -34.18
N ILE A 207 14.01 5.42 -35.18
CA ILE A 207 15.06 4.39 -35.20
C ILE A 207 16.40 5.08 -34.93
N TRP A 208 17.05 4.72 -33.82
CA TRP A 208 18.19 5.49 -33.31
C TRP A 208 19.39 5.50 -34.26
N LEU A 209 19.46 4.52 -35.15
CA LEU A 209 20.37 4.44 -36.29
C LEU A 209 20.28 5.61 -37.27
N ASP A 210 19.17 6.36 -37.29
CA ASP A 210 18.95 7.48 -38.22
C ASP A 210 19.58 8.80 -37.73
N TRP A 211 19.74 8.96 -36.42
CA TRP A 211 20.34 10.17 -35.82
C TRP A 211 21.68 9.90 -35.11
N TYR A 212 21.95 8.66 -34.70
CA TYR A 212 23.25 8.28 -34.12
C TYR A 212 24.24 7.81 -35.20
N PRO A 213 25.46 8.38 -35.29
CA PRO A 213 26.40 8.10 -36.38
C PRO A 213 27.10 6.74 -36.22
N MET A 214 26.37 5.64 -36.45
CA MET A 214 26.87 4.27 -36.24
C MET A 214 28.05 3.86 -37.12
N GLN A 215 28.12 4.39 -38.35
CA GLN A 215 29.24 4.13 -39.26
C GLN A 215 30.57 4.56 -38.60
N GLU A 216 30.69 5.84 -38.26
CA GLU A 216 31.89 6.42 -37.63
C GLU A 216 32.17 5.89 -36.22
N ARG A 217 31.12 5.53 -35.46
CA ARG A 217 31.25 5.23 -34.02
C ARG A 217 31.48 3.76 -33.72
N LEU A 218 30.95 2.85 -34.53
CA LEU A 218 30.98 1.41 -34.29
C LEU A 218 31.72 0.66 -35.39
N ILE A 219 31.27 0.81 -36.64
CA ILE A 219 31.73 0.03 -37.80
C ILE A 219 33.15 0.44 -38.18
N ASP A 220 33.43 1.74 -38.21
CA ASP A 220 34.77 2.26 -38.50
C ASP A 220 35.73 1.90 -37.35
N GLY A 221 36.82 1.22 -37.70
CA GLY A 221 37.77 0.65 -36.73
C GLY A 221 37.25 -0.58 -35.96
N SER A 222 36.22 -1.27 -36.46
CA SER A 222 35.99 -2.69 -36.14
C SER A 222 36.94 -3.59 -36.93
N ASP A 223 37.07 -4.85 -36.53
CA ASP A 223 37.81 -5.89 -37.25
C ASP A 223 36.93 -7.14 -37.40
N PRO A 224 36.01 -7.16 -38.40
CA PRO A 224 35.01 -8.22 -38.53
C PRO A 224 35.57 -9.64 -38.73
N ALA A 225 36.87 -9.78 -39.02
CA ALA A 225 37.54 -11.07 -39.15
C ALA A 225 38.03 -11.62 -37.80
N ASN A 226 38.33 -10.75 -36.83
CA ASN A 226 38.85 -11.11 -35.51
C ASN A 226 37.90 -10.76 -34.35
N ASP A 227 36.88 -9.94 -34.58
CA ASP A 227 35.87 -9.55 -33.59
C ASP A 227 34.94 -10.72 -33.24
N PRO A 228 34.83 -11.11 -31.94
CA PRO A 228 33.89 -12.14 -31.52
C PRO A 228 32.41 -11.77 -31.78
N ALA A 229 32.11 -10.47 -31.77
CA ALA A 229 30.86 -9.87 -32.23
C ALA A 229 31.09 -8.38 -32.53
N LEU A 230 30.42 -7.86 -33.56
CA LEU A 230 30.36 -6.42 -33.85
C LEU A 230 29.46 -5.71 -32.83
N LEU A 231 28.28 -6.29 -32.57
CA LEU A 231 27.28 -5.75 -31.65
C LEU A 231 26.62 -6.90 -30.87
N VAL A 232 26.56 -6.73 -29.55
CA VAL A 232 25.81 -7.59 -28.63
C VAL A 232 24.67 -6.76 -28.05
N ASP A 233 23.44 -7.10 -28.41
CA ASP A 233 22.20 -6.47 -27.94
C ASP A 233 21.70 -7.23 -26.70
N ILE A 234 21.80 -6.62 -25.50
CA ILE A 234 21.58 -7.28 -24.21
C ILE A 234 20.23 -6.84 -23.62
N GLY A 235 19.33 -7.81 -23.42
CA GLY A 235 17.92 -7.55 -23.10
C GLY A 235 17.13 -7.07 -24.32
N GLY A 236 17.56 -7.43 -25.54
CA GLY A 236 16.97 -6.91 -26.77
C GLY A 236 15.56 -7.42 -27.09
N GLY A 237 14.95 -8.24 -26.22
CA GLY A 237 13.62 -8.80 -26.38
C GLY A 237 13.49 -9.59 -27.68
N TRP A 238 12.57 -9.16 -28.55
CA TRP A 238 12.38 -9.73 -29.89
C TRP A 238 13.38 -9.23 -30.95
N GLY A 239 14.45 -8.52 -30.53
CA GLY A 239 15.56 -8.12 -31.38
C GLY A 239 15.27 -6.97 -32.34
N HIS A 240 14.35 -6.06 -32.00
CA HIS A 240 13.94 -4.99 -32.91
C HIS A 240 15.11 -4.09 -33.33
N ASP A 241 15.97 -3.72 -32.38
CA ASP A 241 17.16 -2.90 -32.64
C ASP A 241 18.23 -3.62 -33.45
N ILE A 242 18.57 -4.87 -33.08
CA ILE A 242 19.58 -5.63 -33.82
C ILE A 242 19.12 -6.02 -35.24
N ILE A 243 17.81 -6.26 -35.45
CA ILE A 243 17.24 -6.47 -36.79
C ILE A 243 17.24 -5.16 -37.60
N ALA A 244 16.91 -4.02 -37.00
CA ALA A 244 17.04 -2.71 -37.66
C ALA A 244 18.50 -2.41 -38.03
N PHE A 245 19.46 -2.72 -37.15
CA PHE A 245 20.89 -2.59 -37.42
C PHE A 245 21.33 -3.49 -38.58
N HIS A 246 20.95 -4.78 -38.54
CA HIS A 246 21.22 -5.74 -39.60
C HIS A 246 20.71 -5.25 -40.97
N ASN A 247 19.48 -4.75 -41.02
CA ASN A 247 18.85 -4.31 -42.26
C ASN A 247 19.48 -3.03 -42.83
N LYS A 248 19.96 -2.12 -41.97
CA LYS A 248 20.64 -0.88 -42.38
C LYS A 248 22.12 -1.10 -42.72
N TYR A 249 22.78 -2.04 -42.04
CA TYR A 249 24.21 -2.33 -42.14
C TYR A 249 24.46 -3.84 -42.39
N PRO A 250 24.00 -4.39 -43.53
CA PRO A 250 24.14 -5.82 -43.81
C PRO A 250 25.61 -6.23 -43.95
N ASN A 251 25.91 -7.45 -43.52
CA ASN A 251 27.22 -8.11 -43.66
C ASN A 251 28.42 -7.35 -43.06
N LYS A 252 28.22 -6.54 -42.00
CA LYS A 252 29.31 -5.78 -41.34
C LYS A 252 30.06 -6.53 -40.23
N GLY A 253 29.55 -7.68 -39.78
CA GLY A 253 30.18 -8.50 -38.74
C GLY A 253 29.13 -9.39 -38.06
N LYS A 254 29.57 -10.23 -37.11
CA LYS A 254 28.66 -11.08 -36.33
C LYS A 254 27.80 -10.24 -35.38
N LEU A 255 26.49 -10.47 -35.39
CA LEU A 255 25.51 -9.81 -34.54
C LEU A 255 24.95 -10.82 -33.53
N ILE A 256 24.82 -10.44 -32.27
CA ILE A 256 24.33 -11.32 -31.20
C ILE A 256 23.18 -10.65 -30.44
N LEU A 257 22.03 -11.31 -30.39
CA LEU A 257 20.91 -10.98 -29.53
C LEU A 257 21.01 -11.80 -28.23
N GLN A 258 20.91 -11.14 -27.08
CA GLN A 258 20.89 -11.76 -25.76
C GLN A 258 19.62 -11.36 -25.01
N ASP A 259 18.92 -12.36 -24.48
CA ASP A 259 17.79 -12.21 -23.57
C ASP A 259 17.62 -13.50 -22.76
N LEU A 260 16.66 -13.56 -21.84
CA LEU A 260 16.38 -14.77 -21.06
C LEU A 260 16.09 -15.97 -21.99
N PRO A 261 16.49 -17.21 -21.62
CA PRO A 261 16.38 -18.37 -22.50
C PRO A 261 14.97 -18.64 -23.05
N ASP A 262 13.91 -18.28 -22.33
CA ASP A 262 12.53 -18.45 -22.79
C ASP A 262 12.10 -17.34 -23.76
N VAL A 263 12.57 -16.10 -23.57
CA VAL A 263 12.34 -15.00 -24.54
C VAL A 263 13.03 -15.32 -25.87
N ILE A 264 14.25 -15.87 -25.85
CA ILE A 264 14.96 -16.30 -27.06
C ILE A 264 14.29 -17.49 -27.76
N LYS A 265 13.63 -18.41 -27.04
CA LYS A 265 12.82 -19.48 -27.64
C LYS A 265 11.57 -18.95 -28.35
N ASP A 266 10.92 -17.95 -27.76
CA ASP A 266 9.69 -17.34 -28.26
C ASP A 266 9.95 -16.25 -29.33
N CYS A 267 11.22 -15.90 -29.57
CA CYS A 267 11.60 -14.99 -30.65
C CYS A 267 11.20 -15.53 -32.02
N ARG A 268 10.77 -14.61 -32.89
CA ARG A 268 10.58 -14.91 -34.32
C ARG A 268 11.91 -15.29 -34.96
N ALA A 269 11.86 -16.05 -36.05
CA ALA A 269 13.05 -16.46 -36.79
C ALA A 269 13.97 -15.27 -37.12
N LEU A 270 15.13 -15.23 -36.46
CA LEU A 270 16.12 -14.17 -36.62
C LEU A 270 16.72 -14.20 -38.03
N PRO A 271 17.08 -13.04 -38.62
CA PRO A 271 17.66 -12.99 -39.95
C PRO A 271 19.04 -13.66 -39.99
N PRO A 272 19.44 -14.28 -41.12
CA PRO A 272 20.76 -14.89 -41.27
C PRO A 272 21.88 -13.88 -40.97
N GLY A 273 22.72 -14.18 -39.97
CA GLY A 273 23.78 -13.28 -39.49
C GLY A 273 23.54 -12.71 -38.09
N VAL A 274 22.34 -12.87 -37.53
CA VAL A 274 22.03 -12.60 -36.11
C VAL A 274 21.90 -13.93 -35.35
N GLU A 275 22.67 -14.09 -34.28
CA GLU A 275 22.64 -15.26 -33.38
C GLU A 275 21.91 -14.92 -32.08
N GLY A 276 20.93 -15.72 -31.69
CA GLY A 276 20.24 -15.59 -30.39
C GLY A 276 20.91 -16.45 -29.31
N ILE A 277 21.24 -15.85 -28.17
CA ILE A 277 21.87 -16.52 -27.03
C ILE A 277 21.05 -16.27 -25.75
N GLY A 278 20.61 -17.34 -25.10
CA GLY A 278 19.98 -17.25 -23.77
C GLY A 278 20.98 -16.78 -22.71
N TYR A 279 20.71 -15.64 -22.06
CA TYR A 279 21.61 -14.97 -21.11
C TYR A 279 20.84 -14.20 -20.04
N ASP A 280 21.28 -14.32 -18.79
CA ASP A 280 20.85 -13.48 -17.67
C ASP A 280 21.95 -12.45 -17.39
N PHE A 281 21.63 -11.16 -17.49
CA PHE A 281 22.59 -10.07 -17.33
C PHE A 281 23.15 -9.85 -15.91
N PHE A 282 22.62 -10.54 -14.90
CA PHE A 282 23.25 -10.62 -13.57
C PHE A 282 24.38 -11.66 -13.51
N THR A 283 24.49 -12.55 -14.50
CA THR A 283 25.55 -13.56 -14.61
C THR A 283 26.78 -13.04 -15.36
N GLU A 284 27.80 -13.86 -15.56
CA GLU A 284 29.00 -13.44 -16.30
C GLU A 284 28.71 -13.35 -17.81
N GLN A 285 28.91 -12.17 -18.42
CA GLN A 285 28.72 -11.94 -19.85
C GLN A 285 29.54 -12.94 -20.70
N PRO A 286 28.90 -13.85 -21.47
CA PRO A 286 29.59 -14.94 -22.17
C PRO A 286 30.38 -14.47 -23.40
N VAL A 287 29.95 -13.39 -24.07
CA VAL A 287 30.65 -12.86 -25.24
C VAL A 287 31.75 -11.91 -24.75
N LYS A 288 33.00 -12.36 -24.78
CA LYS A 288 34.17 -11.56 -24.38
C LYS A 288 34.75 -10.77 -25.54
N GLY A 289 35.18 -9.54 -25.29
CA GLY A 289 35.93 -8.72 -26.23
C GLY A 289 35.16 -8.24 -27.46
N ALA A 290 33.82 -8.24 -27.43
CA ALA A 290 33.00 -7.71 -28.52
C ALA A 290 33.32 -6.24 -28.78
N ARG A 291 33.11 -5.78 -30.02
CA ARG A 291 33.33 -4.38 -30.41
C ARG A 291 32.37 -3.44 -29.67
N ALA A 292 31.10 -3.81 -29.54
CA ALA A 292 30.13 -3.09 -28.71
C ALA A 292 29.16 -4.01 -27.96
N TYR A 293 28.78 -3.56 -26.77
CA TYR A 293 27.65 -4.07 -25.98
C TYR A 293 26.59 -2.97 -25.89
N PHE A 294 25.32 -3.34 -26.00
CA PHE A 294 24.20 -2.41 -26.11
C PHE A 294 23.11 -2.76 -25.10
N TYR A 295 22.57 -1.73 -24.44
CA TYR A 295 21.37 -1.77 -23.61
C TYR A 295 20.40 -0.71 -24.12
N HIS A 296 19.12 -1.08 -24.26
CA HIS A 296 18.05 -0.17 -24.65
C HIS A 296 16.82 -0.41 -23.78
N HIS A 297 16.42 0.57 -22.96
CA HIS A 297 15.32 0.41 -22.01
C HIS A 297 15.49 -0.81 -21.09
N ILE A 298 16.65 -0.89 -20.42
CA ILE A 298 17.01 -1.98 -19.49
C ILE A 298 17.49 -1.43 -18.15
N LEU A 299 18.42 -0.48 -18.16
CA LEU A 299 19.04 0.02 -16.93
C LEU A 299 18.13 0.99 -16.17
N HIS A 300 17.11 1.55 -16.82
CA HIS A 300 16.08 2.35 -16.15
C HIS A 300 15.14 1.53 -15.23
N ASP A 301 14.97 0.23 -15.49
CA ASP A 301 14.19 -0.70 -14.65
C ASP A 301 14.85 -1.00 -13.29
N TRP A 302 16.13 -0.68 -13.11
CA TRP A 302 16.91 -1.12 -11.95
C TRP A 302 17.46 0.05 -11.14
N SER A 303 17.50 -0.14 -9.82
CA SER A 303 18.18 0.78 -8.91
C SER A 303 19.70 0.76 -9.12
N ASP A 304 20.37 1.86 -8.71
CA ASP A 304 21.79 2.07 -8.98
C ASP A 304 22.71 0.89 -8.60
N TYR A 305 22.51 0.23 -7.45
CA TYR A 305 23.36 -0.90 -7.07
C TYR A 305 23.13 -2.14 -7.94
N LYS A 306 21.93 -2.33 -8.49
CA LYS A 306 21.64 -3.38 -9.47
C LYS A 306 22.21 -3.03 -10.85
N CYS A 307 22.17 -1.77 -11.26
CA CYS A 307 22.92 -1.33 -12.43
C CYS A 307 24.43 -1.54 -12.25
N GLU A 308 25.00 -1.29 -11.06
CA GLU A 308 26.41 -1.56 -10.77
C GLU A 308 26.76 -3.05 -10.88
N GLU A 309 25.90 -3.94 -10.38
CA GLU A 309 26.03 -5.39 -10.60
C GLU A 309 26.07 -5.73 -12.10
N ILE A 310 25.07 -5.30 -12.87
CA ILE A 310 24.94 -5.57 -14.32
C ILE A 310 26.13 -5.01 -15.12
N LEU A 311 26.43 -3.72 -14.94
CA LEU A 311 27.50 -3.01 -15.65
C LEU A 311 28.88 -3.60 -15.35
N SER A 312 29.10 -4.15 -14.15
CA SER A 312 30.36 -4.83 -13.82
C SER A 312 30.61 -6.06 -14.70
N LYS A 313 29.56 -6.84 -15.02
CA LYS A 313 29.66 -8.06 -15.85
C LYS A 313 30.07 -7.74 -17.28
N VAL A 314 29.49 -6.69 -17.84
CA VAL A 314 29.84 -6.23 -19.19
C VAL A 314 31.22 -5.58 -19.21
N ARG A 315 31.56 -4.71 -18.25
CA ARG A 315 32.90 -4.12 -18.11
C ARG A 315 34.00 -5.19 -18.11
N ASP A 316 33.80 -6.29 -17.39
CA ASP A 316 34.78 -7.38 -17.28
C ASP A 316 34.88 -8.22 -18.57
N ALA A 317 33.89 -8.14 -19.46
CA ALA A 317 33.96 -8.68 -20.81
C ALA A 317 34.56 -7.70 -21.84
N MET A 318 34.53 -6.39 -21.60
CA MET A 318 35.06 -5.36 -22.50
C MET A 318 36.59 -5.38 -22.60
N LYS A 319 37.12 -5.41 -23.82
CA LYS A 319 38.55 -5.22 -24.11
C LYS A 319 38.92 -3.74 -23.91
N PRO A 320 39.79 -3.38 -22.93
CA PRO A 320 40.10 -1.99 -22.62
C PRO A 320 40.64 -1.23 -23.83
N GLY A 321 40.15 -0.01 -24.03
CA GLY A 321 40.52 0.83 -25.18
C GLY A 321 39.94 0.40 -26.55
N TYR A 322 39.23 -0.73 -26.64
CA TYR A 322 38.64 -1.23 -27.90
C TYR A 322 37.12 -1.37 -27.85
N SER A 323 36.60 -2.11 -26.86
CA SER A 323 35.17 -2.34 -26.69
C SER A 323 34.47 -1.08 -26.20
N LYS A 324 33.24 -0.87 -26.69
CA LYS A 324 32.34 0.20 -26.25
C LYS A 324 31.12 -0.37 -25.55
N LEU A 325 30.60 0.41 -24.61
CA LEU A 325 29.29 0.23 -24.03
C LEU A 325 28.39 1.34 -24.55
N TYR A 326 27.20 0.94 -24.98
CA TYR A 326 26.18 1.83 -25.49
C TYR A 326 24.91 1.67 -24.65
N ILE A 327 24.45 2.77 -24.08
CA ILE A 327 23.23 2.84 -23.28
C ILE A 327 22.27 3.79 -23.99
N HIS A 328 21.16 3.26 -24.48
CA HIS A 328 20.07 4.04 -25.08
C HIS A 328 18.90 4.05 -24.10
N GLU A 329 18.73 5.17 -23.40
CA GLU A 329 17.78 5.31 -22.30
C GLU A 329 17.10 6.67 -22.39
N MET A 330 16.06 6.88 -21.59
CA MET A 330 15.53 8.23 -21.39
C MET A 330 16.51 9.02 -20.51
N ILE A 331 16.82 10.24 -20.91
CA ILE A 331 17.71 11.13 -20.15
C ILE A 331 16.89 12.27 -19.58
N VAL A 332 16.71 12.27 -18.26
CA VAL A 332 15.94 13.31 -17.57
C VAL A 332 16.71 14.64 -17.63
N PRO A 333 16.09 15.74 -18.11
CA PRO A 333 16.75 17.04 -18.06
C PRO A 333 16.80 17.54 -16.60
N GLU A 334 17.91 18.18 -16.24
CA GLU A 334 18.19 18.65 -14.88
C GLU A 334 17.19 19.69 -14.36
N THR A 335 16.47 20.36 -15.27
CA THR A 335 15.38 21.29 -14.98
C THR A 335 14.27 21.14 -16.02
N GLN A 336 13.04 21.50 -15.65
CA GLN A 336 11.89 21.57 -16.57
C GLN A 336 11.60 20.27 -17.34
N ALA A 337 11.79 19.11 -16.69
CA ALA A 337 11.36 17.81 -17.23
C ALA A 337 9.88 17.86 -17.65
N SER A 338 9.58 17.28 -18.82
CA SER A 338 8.20 17.21 -19.30
C SER A 338 7.39 16.27 -18.41
N ALA A 339 6.08 16.52 -18.34
CA ALA A 339 5.18 15.68 -17.54
C ALA A 339 5.27 14.20 -17.92
N TYR A 340 5.54 13.88 -19.20
CA TYR A 340 5.73 12.51 -19.66
C TYR A 340 6.96 11.85 -19.02
N VAL A 341 8.13 12.51 -19.04
CA VAL A 341 9.37 11.98 -18.44
C VAL A 341 9.22 11.83 -16.93
N ALA A 342 8.63 12.82 -16.25
CA ALA A 342 8.43 12.78 -14.81
C ALA A 342 7.45 11.66 -14.39
N MET A 343 6.40 11.40 -15.16
CA MET A 343 5.48 10.28 -14.88
C MET A 343 6.11 8.92 -15.23
N LEU A 344 7.00 8.85 -16.22
CA LEU A 344 7.76 7.64 -16.51
C LEU A 344 8.74 7.30 -15.38
N ASP A 345 9.43 8.28 -14.80
CA ASP A 345 10.28 8.07 -13.61
C ASP A 345 9.49 7.48 -12.42
N LEU A 346 8.31 8.03 -12.13
CA LEU A 346 7.42 7.48 -11.10
C LEU A 346 6.93 6.06 -11.44
N THR A 347 6.76 5.74 -12.73
CA THR A 347 6.43 4.39 -13.22
C THR A 347 7.59 3.43 -12.98
N MET A 348 8.83 3.84 -13.27
CA MET A 348 10.03 3.05 -12.99
C MET A 348 10.26 2.86 -11.48
N MET A 349 9.99 3.87 -10.64
CA MET A 349 10.05 3.69 -9.18
C MET A 349 9.03 2.66 -8.67
N CYS A 350 7.89 2.48 -9.34
CA CYS A 350 6.96 1.38 -9.03
C CYS A 350 7.52 0.01 -9.49
N PHE A 351 8.24 -0.02 -10.61
CA PHE A 351 8.70 -1.23 -11.29
C PHE A 351 10.15 -1.59 -10.89
N ASN A 352 10.33 -2.64 -10.10
CA ASN A 352 11.66 -3.10 -9.61
C ASN A 352 12.48 -2.05 -8.85
N ALA A 353 11.86 -0.95 -8.40
CA ALA A 353 12.54 0.22 -7.85
C ALA A 353 13.57 0.84 -8.81
N GLY A 354 13.23 0.87 -10.11
CA GLY A 354 13.94 1.58 -11.16
C GLY A 354 13.90 3.10 -11.02
N MET A 355 14.60 3.79 -11.91
CA MET A 355 14.76 5.24 -11.92
C MET A 355 15.17 5.74 -13.30
N GLU A 356 14.51 6.78 -13.79
CA GLU A 356 14.95 7.53 -14.95
C GLU A 356 16.05 8.53 -14.54
N ARG A 357 17.14 8.59 -15.31
CA ARG A 357 18.38 9.23 -14.86
C ARG A 357 18.74 10.46 -15.67
N THR A 358 19.23 11.50 -15.00
CA THR A 358 19.88 12.65 -15.67
C THR A 358 21.25 12.25 -16.20
N ALA A 359 21.81 13.07 -17.10
CA ALA A 359 23.17 12.87 -17.62
C ALA A 359 24.23 12.79 -16.48
N ARG A 360 24.10 13.62 -15.43
CA ARG A 360 25.01 13.59 -14.27
C ARG A 360 24.86 12.31 -13.44
N GLN A 361 23.65 11.77 -13.33
CA GLN A 361 23.41 10.49 -12.64
C GLN A 361 24.02 9.32 -13.43
N TRP A 362 23.89 9.32 -14.76
CA TRP A 362 24.55 8.33 -15.63
C TRP A 362 26.08 8.39 -15.54
N GLU A 363 26.66 9.60 -15.62
CA GLU A 363 28.11 9.80 -15.45
C GLU A 363 28.59 9.26 -14.09
N ALA A 364 27.91 9.62 -13.00
CA ALA A 364 28.25 9.18 -11.66
C ALA A 364 28.09 7.67 -11.46
N LEU A 365 27.11 7.02 -12.09
CA LEU A 365 26.91 5.57 -12.05
C LEU A 365 28.03 4.84 -12.81
N LEU A 366 28.37 5.31 -14.02
CA LEU A 366 29.40 4.72 -14.86
C LEU A 366 30.82 4.89 -14.27
N ASP A 367 31.13 6.06 -13.70
CA ASP A 367 32.41 6.28 -13.04
C ASP A 367 32.60 5.35 -11.82
N ARG A 368 31.53 5.01 -11.07
CA ARG A 368 31.60 4.07 -9.93
C ARG A 368 31.97 2.65 -10.35
N VAL A 369 31.56 2.20 -11.53
CA VAL A 369 31.97 0.89 -12.07
C VAL A 369 33.30 0.93 -12.85
N GLY A 370 33.89 2.11 -13.08
CA GLY A 370 35.14 2.26 -13.84
C GLY A 370 34.95 2.39 -15.36
N LEU A 371 33.75 2.79 -15.80
CA LEU A 371 33.44 3.10 -17.19
C LEU A 371 33.43 4.62 -17.41
N LYS A 372 34.20 5.09 -18.38
CA LYS A 372 34.27 6.52 -18.73
C LYS A 372 33.27 6.86 -19.83
N VAL A 373 32.35 7.79 -19.58
CA VAL A 373 31.55 8.43 -20.62
C VAL A 373 32.47 9.15 -21.60
N ILE A 374 32.31 8.85 -22.89
CA ILE A 374 32.96 9.52 -24.02
C ILE A 374 32.10 10.69 -24.48
N LYS A 375 30.79 10.46 -24.65
CA LYS A 375 29.82 11.46 -25.09
C LYS A 375 28.39 11.02 -24.79
N ALA A 376 27.57 11.94 -24.29
CA ALA A 376 26.13 11.86 -24.32
C ALA A 376 25.59 12.50 -25.61
N PHE A 377 24.57 11.89 -26.22
CA PHE A 377 23.81 12.43 -27.35
C PHE A 377 22.34 12.52 -26.95
N HIS A 378 21.63 13.51 -27.49
CA HIS A 378 20.20 13.70 -27.25
C HIS A 378 19.47 13.81 -28.58
N THR A 379 18.28 13.22 -28.66
CA THR A 379 17.33 13.44 -29.76
C THR A 379 16.81 14.88 -29.76
N ALA A 380 16.32 15.37 -30.90
CA ALA A 380 15.66 16.68 -30.98
C ALA A 380 14.42 16.79 -30.06
N PHE A 381 13.80 15.65 -29.74
CA PHE A 381 12.71 15.55 -28.77
C PHE A 381 13.17 15.61 -27.30
N GLY A 382 14.48 15.57 -27.03
CA GLY A 382 15.06 15.79 -25.70
C GLY A 382 14.81 14.67 -24.68
N TYR A 383 14.17 13.57 -25.10
CA TYR A 383 13.70 12.50 -24.22
C TYR A 383 14.62 11.29 -24.22
N SER A 384 14.84 10.68 -25.38
CA SER A 384 15.82 9.58 -25.54
C SER A 384 17.22 10.14 -25.78
N GLY A 385 18.22 9.52 -25.15
CA GLY A 385 19.63 9.85 -25.33
C GLY A 385 20.54 8.63 -25.29
N TYR A 386 21.75 8.84 -25.79
CA TYR A 386 22.73 7.78 -26.03
C TYR A 386 24.02 8.07 -25.28
N VAL A 387 24.46 7.14 -24.44
CA VAL A 387 25.73 7.25 -23.71
C VAL A 387 26.75 6.30 -24.32
N ASP A 388 27.76 6.85 -25.00
CA ASP A 388 28.95 6.11 -25.48
C ASP A 388 29.95 6.06 -24.32
N ALA A 389 30.25 4.86 -23.80
CA ALA A 389 31.17 4.65 -22.67
C ALA A 389 32.25 3.61 -22.99
N ARG A 390 33.42 3.73 -22.35
CA ARG A 390 34.55 2.80 -22.53
C ARG A 390 35.16 2.35 -21.22
N ASN A 391 35.68 1.12 -21.22
CA ASN A 391 36.55 0.62 -20.16
C ASN A 391 37.95 1.26 -20.31
N THR A 392 38.35 2.07 -19.32
CA THR A 392 39.69 2.68 -19.23
C THR A 392 40.61 1.98 -18.22
N HIS A 393 40.13 0.95 -17.52
CA HIS A 393 40.98 0.17 -16.62
C HIS A 393 41.90 -0.76 -17.43
N VAL A 394 43.15 -0.32 -17.61
CA VAL A 394 44.24 -1.21 -17.97
C VAL A 394 44.53 -2.09 -16.75
N VAL A 395 44.27 -3.39 -16.85
CA VAL A 395 44.64 -4.37 -15.84
C VAL A 395 46.17 -4.54 -15.87
N SER A 396 46.88 -3.66 -15.17
CA SER A 396 48.31 -3.83 -14.92
C SER A 396 48.50 -4.94 -13.87
N SER A 397 49.03 -6.07 -14.31
CA SER A 397 49.50 -7.11 -13.39
C SER A 397 50.50 -6.50 -12.39
N PRO A 398 50.34 -6.71 -11.06
CA PRO A 398 51.15 -6.01 -10.07
C PRO A 398 52.58 -6.56 -10.02
N ARG A 399 53.47 -5.99 -10.84
CA ARG A 399 54.91 -6.10 -10.62
C ARG A 399 55.31 -5.17 -9.48
N TYR A 400 55.54 -5.73 -8.30
CA TYR A 400 56.22 -5.03 -7.22
C TYR A 400 57.60 -4.52 -7.69
N LYS A 401 57.86 -3.23 -7.51
CA LYS A 401 59.21 -2.67 -7.32
C LYS A 401 59.18 -1.67 -6.18
N ALA A 402 60.14 -1.79 -5.28
CA ALA A 402 60.30 -0.95 -4.10
C ALA A 402 61.50 -0.01 -4.30
N SER A 403 61.18 1.26 -4.58
CA SER A 403 62.05 2.45 -4.73
C SER A 403 61.14 3.51 -5.38
N ASP A 404 60.85 4.68 -4.82
CA ASP A 404 61.60 5.46 -3.83
C ASP A 404 60.70 6.15 -2.80
N CYS A 405 61.34 6.67 -1.76
CA CYS A 405 60.73 7.41 -0.65
C CYS A 405 61.43 8.77 -0.51
N TYR A 406 60.79 9.74 0.15
CA TYR A 406 61.31 11.09 0.48
C TYR A 406 61.39 12.09 -0.73
N GLN A 407 61.13 13.40 -0.60
CA GLN A 407 60.85 14.23 0.59
C GLN A 407 60.03 15.51 0.25
N GLU A 408 59.08 15.89 1.13
CA GLU A 408 58.71 17.26 1.65
C GLU A 408 58.69 18.53 0.74
N ARG A 409 57.89 19.60 0.97
CA ARG A 409 56.97 19.97 2.08
C ARG A 409 56.03 21.15 1.70
N THR A 410 55.06 21.37 2.60
CA THR A 410 54.36 22.63 2.98
C THR A 410 53.36 23.27 1.99
N THR A 411 52.17 23.75 2.39
CA THR A 411 51.28 23.51 3.58
C THR A 411 49.92 24.22 3.38
N VAL A 412 48.81 23.62 3.83
CA VAL A 412 47.61 24.34 4.35
C VAL A 412 47.05 23.53 5.53
N GLN A 413 46.54 24.21 6.56
CA GLN A 413 46.09 23.60 7.83
C GLN A 413 44.71 22.92 7.74
N TYR A 414 44.50 21.94 8.62
CA TYR A 414 43.18 21.38 8.97
C TYR A 414 43.03 21.40 10.49
N GLU A 415 41.92 21.93 10.99
CA GLU A 415 41.44 21.64 12.34
C GLU A 415 40.59 20.36 12.34
N ASN A 416 40.82 19.52 13.34
CA ASN A 416 40.17 18.22 13.61
C ASN A 416 40.03 18.15 15.15
N PRO A 417 38.95 17.57 15.71
CA PRO A 417 39.08 16.18 16.22
C PRO A 417 37.73 15.43 16.36
N PRO A 418 37.69 14.25 17.00
CA PRO A 418 38.50 13.03 16.87
C PRO A 418 37.61 11.87 16.34
N GLY A 419 38.06 10.68 15.95
CA GLY A 419 39.31 9.97 16.14
C GLY A 419 39.03 8.49 15.83
N LEU A 420 39.62 7.98 14.76
CA LEU A 420 39.41 6.62 14.23
C LEU A 420 40.62 5.76 14.61
N VAL A 421 40.42 4.53 15.11
CA VAL A 421 41.52 3.56 15.27
C VAL A 421 41.16 2.19 14.70
N ARG A 422 41.94 1.78 13.69
CA ARG A 422 41.99 0.43 13.08
C ARG A 422 42.96 -0.49 13.83
N ALA A 423 42.80 -1.81 13.70
CA ALA A 423 43.79 -2.77 13.13
C ALA A 423 43.33 -4.23 13.39
N ARG A 424 43.20 -5.14 12.40
CA ARG A 424 44.19 -5.81 11.49
C ARG A 424 45.05 -6.92 12.14
N GLY A 425 45.02 -8.12 11.53
CA GLY A 425 46.23 -8.96 11.40
C GLY A 425 46.06 -10.49 11.30
N LEU A 426 46.29 -11.04 10.09
CA LEU A 426 47.05 -12.29 9.78
C LEU A 426 46.51 -13.66 10.30
N SER A 427 46.71 -14.82 9.66
CA SER A 427 47.26 -15.21 8.33
C SER A 427 47.00 -16.71 8.06
N ASP A 428 46.99 -17.11 6.79
CA ASP A 428 47.25 -18.44 6.20
C ASP A 428 46.64 -19.74 6.80
N LEU A 429 45.88 -20.47 5.96
CA LEU A 429 46.29 -21.80 5.49
C LEU A 429 45.48 -22.27 4.26
N SER A 430 46.07 -23.20 3.51
CA SER A 430 45.74 -23.48 2.10
C SER A 430 44.89 -24.72 1.84
N ALA A 431 44.01 -24.59 0.83
CA ALA A 431 43.71 -25.58 -0.23
C ALA A 431 42.99 -26.91 0.10
N LYS A 432 42.36 -27.45 -0.97
CA LYS A 432 41.49 -28.65 -1.07
C LYS A 432 40.07 -28.40 -0.53
N GLY A 433 39.01 -28.37 -1.33
CA GLY A 433 38.83 -28.82 -2.71
C GLY A 433 38.21 -30.21 -2.75
N LEU A 434 36.89 -30.28 -2.83
CA LEU A 434 36.16 -31.40 -3.40
C LEU A 434 34.78 -30.96 -3.91
N ILE A 435 34.46 -31.44 -5.10
CA ILE A 435 33.12 -31.41 -5.72
C ILE A 435 32.21 -32.37 -4.96
N LEU A 436 30.91 -32.08 -4.87
CA LEU A 436 29.84 -33.09 -5.08
C LEU A 436 28.46 -32.44 -5.19
N ASN A 437 27.76 -32.78 -6.28
CA ASN A 437 26.30 -32.71 -6.37
C ASN A 437 25.66 -33.52 -5.23
N LEU A 438 24.41 -33.21 -4.90
CA LEU A 438 23.42 -34.26 -4.59
C LEU A 438 22.01 -33.75 -4.89
N ASP A 439 21.41 -34.40 -5.87
CA ASP A 439 19.99 -34.30 -6.21
C ASP A 439 19.12 -35.08 -5.21
N GLU A 440 17.81 -34.80 -5.31
CA GLU A 440 16.67 -35.67 -4.95
C GLU A 440 16.24 -35.92 -3.48
N HIS A 441 14.92 -35.71 -3.32
CA HIS A 441 13.98 -36.20 -2.32
C HIS A 441 13.84 -37.75 -2.33
N PRO A 442 12.96 -38.39 -1.51
CA PRO A 442 12.47 -38.12 -0.14
C PRO A 442 12.49 -39.38 0.78
N GLN A 443 11.84 -39.26 1.95
CA GLN A 443 11.29 -40.31 2.84
C GLN A 443 12.13 -40.83 4.02
N GLY A 444 11.45 -41.01 5.16
CA GLY A 444 11.58 -42.27 5.95
C GLY A 444 12.38 -42.26 7.26
N PHE A 445 11.71 -41.88 8.36
CA PHE A 445 11.80 -42.53 9.69
C PHE A 445 13.02 -43.42 10.07
N ARG A 446 13.80 -43.04 11.10
CA ARG A 446 13.68 -43.61 12.48
C ARG A 446 14.68 -43.04 13.48
N ILE A 447 14.29 -43.10 14.75
CA ILE A 447 15.13 -42.85 15.94
C ILE A 447 15.94 -44.13 16.25
N LEU A 448 17.25 -43.98 16.50
CA LEU A 448 17.99 -44.91 17.35
C LEU A 448 18.93 -44.14 18.30
N GLN A 449 18.88 -44.56 19.55
CA GLN A 449 19.61 -44.02 20.68
C GLN A 449 20.79 -44.95 20.98
N ALA A 450 22.00 -44.42 21.13
CA ALA A 450 23.16 -45.17 21.59
C ALA A 450 24.01 -44.28 22.50
N GLY A 451 24.33 -44.78 23.70
CA GLY A 451 25.18 -44.08 24.65
C GLY A 451 26.20 -45.02 25.28
N THR A 452 27.27 -44.41 25.81
CA THR A 452 28.29 -44.99 26.69
C THR A 452 28.68 -43.86 27.66
N ARG A 453 28.54 -44.02 28.99
CA ARG A 453 29.49 -44.66 29.94
C ARG A 453 30.95 -44.18 29.79
N SER A 454 31.73 -43.89 30.85
CA SER A 454 31.50 -43.50 32.27
C SER A 454 32.87 -43.49 32.97
N GLU A 455 33.21 -42.45 33.75
CA GLU A 455 34.20 -42.41 34.88
C GLU A 455 34.41 -40.92 35.25
N ALA A 456 34.14 -40.38 36.45
CA ALA A 456 34.54 -40.70 37.84
C ALA A 456 35.88 -40.04 38.26
N GLY A 457 35.84 -39.03 39.16
CA GLY A 457 37.08 -38.44 39.74
C GLY A 457 36.99 -37.07 40.46
N ASN A 458 36.56 -37.07 41.73
CA ASN A 458 36.94 -36.19 42.86
C ASN A 458 36.87 -34.63 42.84
N LEU A 459 36.27 -34.10 43.93
CA LEU A 459 36.36 -32.74 44.51
C LEU A 459 37.47 -32.67 45.59
N PRO A 460 38.01 -31.47 45.98
CA PRO A 460 37.42 -30.58 47.03
C PRO A 460 37.35 -29.09 46.56
N LYS A 461 36.38 -28.23 46.95
CA LYS A 461 35.98 -27.62 48.25
C LYS A 461 36.76 -26.35 48.68
N ASP A 462 36.00 -25.44 49.32
CA ASP A 462 36.37 -24.17 50.00
C ASP A 462 36.71 -22.97 49.08
N ASN A 463 36.30 -21.70 49.31
CA ASN A 463 35.63 -21.04 50.46
C ASN A 463 34.73 -19.85 50.03
N TYR A 464 33.81 -19.41 50.92
CA TYR A 464 32.95 -18.20 50.75
C TYR A 464 33.58 -16.93 51.36
N SER A 465 33.33 -15.73 50.79
CA SER A 465 33.16 -14.45 51.55
C SER A 465 32.72 -13.26 50.65
N VAL A 466 32.34 -12.13 51.27
CA VAL A 466 31.34 -11.14 50.78
C VAL A 466 31.88 -9.69 50.72
N CYS A 467 31.61 -8.96 49.60
CA CYS A 467 31.55 -7.48 49.41
C CYS A 467 32.78 -6.60 49.82
N PRO A 468 32.82 -5.26 49.56
CA PRO A 468 31.85 -4.31 48.97
C PRO A 468 32.38 -3.39 47.82
N ILE A 469 31.59 -2.38 47.45
CA ILE A 469 31.86 -1.34 46.43
C ILE A 469 32.54 -0.11 47.04
N SER A 470 33.63 0.42 46.43
CA SER A 470 33.97 1.86 46.48
C SER A 470 35.06 2.32 45.48
N SER A 471 34.70 3.28 44.61
CA SER A 471 35.47 4.43 44.10
C SER A 471 36.92 4.35 43.55
N LEU A 472 37.05 4.83 42.30
CA LEU A 472 38.12 5.66 41.69
C LEU A 472 39.48 5.10 41.20
N ARG A 473 39.60 5.17 39.86
CA ARG A 473 40.70 5.75 39.03
C ARG A 473 42.08 5.05 38.84
N LEU A 474 42.35 4.88 37.54
CA LEU A 474 43.62 4.98 36.78
C LEU A 474 44.47 3.72 36.50
N SER A 475 44.62 3.50 35.19
CA SER A 475 45.57 2.67 34.41
C SER A 475 47.05 2.95 34.76
N PRO A 476 48.09 2.13 34.40
CA PRO A 476 48.11 1.19 33.26
C PRO A 476 48.96 -0.12 33.37
N ARG A 477 48.99 -0.87 32.24
CA ARG A 477 49.94 -1.93 31.78
C ARG A 477 49.73 -3.41 32.17
N SER A 478 49.15 -4.16 31.21
CA SER A 478 49.69 -5.39 30.54
C SER A 478 50.48 -6.45 31.36
N ARG A 479 50.21 -7.77 31.31
CA ARG A 479 50.14 -8.65 30.11
C ARG A 479 49.71 -10.10 30.46
N ASN A 480 48.90 -10.73 29.60
CA ASN A 480 48.78 -12.18 29.25
C ASN A 480 48.75 -13.32 30.32
N ARG A 481 47.61 -14.05 30.40
CA ARG A 481 47.40 -15.35 29.67
C ARG A 481 45.96 -15.92 29.72
N ALA A 482 45.50 -16.35 28.54
CA ALA A 482 44.43 -17.27 28.12
C ALA A 482 43.38 -17.92 29.09
N THR A 483 42.10 -17.84 28.68
CA THR A 483 41.06 -18.93 28.73
C THR A 483 39.89 -18.63 27.75
N VAL A 484 39.13 -19.65 27.33
CA VAL A 484 38.05 -19.64 26.30
C VAL A 484 36.67 -19.26 26.88
N PRO A 485 35.80 -18.46 26.20
CA PRO A 485 34.39 -18.86 25.99
C PRO A 485 33.57 -18.22 24.80
N HIS A 486 32.40 -18.82 24.54
CA HIS A 486 31.12 -18.39 23.90
C HIS A 486 30.89 -17.05 23.11
N ARG A 487 30.00 -17.18 22.10
CA ARG A 487 29.16 -16.18 21.34
C ARG A 487 29.25 -14.68 21.72
N ILE A 488 29.43 -13.81 20.71
CA ILE A 488 28.66 -12.56 20.53
C ILE A 488 28.41 -12.30 19.02
N PHE A 489 27.16 -12.02 18.63
CA PHE A 489 26.82 -11.39 17.34
C PHE A 489 26.96 -9.86 17.49
N THR A 490 27.78 -9.20 16.67
CA THR A 490 27.85 -7.72 16.65
C THR A 490 26.66 -7.14 15.89
N ARG A 491 25.74 -6.53 16.64
CA ARG A 491 24.55 -5.81 16.16
C ARG A 491 24.92 -4.39 15.74
N ASP A 492 24.45 -3.94 14.57
CA ASP A 492 24.57 -2.54 14.15
C ASP A 492 23.87 -1.60 15.13
N GLN A 493 24.65 -0.81 15.87
CA GLN A 493 24.16 0.35 16.61
C GLN A 493 24.23 1.61 15.72
N GLY A 494 23.57 1.55 14.57
CA GLY A 494 23.54 2.63 13.58
C GLY A 494 22.21 3.40 13.49
N ASN A 495 21.12 2.89 14.07
CA ASN A 495 19.77 3.45 13.82
C ASN A 495 18.77 3.31 14.99
N CYS A 496 19.24 3.12 16.23
CA CYS A 496 18.37 2.94 17.40
C CYS A 496 17.66 4.23 17.88
N GLY A 497 17.93 5.39 17.29
CA GLY A 497 17.35 6.67 17.72
C GLY A 497 15.87 6.86 17.35
N ASN A 498 15.43 6.35 16.19
CA ASN A 498 14.11 6.68 15.63
C ASN A 498 13.04 5.59 15.80
N MET A 499 13.40 4.36 16.18
CA MET A 499 12.42 3.32 16.56
C MET A 499 11.87 3.50 17.97
N ALA A 500 12.44 4.42 18.77
CA ALA A 500 12.05 4.65 20.16
C ALA A 500 10.81 5.55 20.33
N GLY A 501 10.20 6.01 19.23
CA GLY A 501 9.13 7.03 19.25
C GLY A 501 7.70 6.51 19.16
N GLU A 502 7.46 5.29 18.65
CA GLU A 502 6.11 4.75 18.53
C GLU A 502 5.71 3.96 19.79
N ASP A 503 4.75 4.51 20.53
CA ASP A 503 4.18 3.91 21.74
C ASP A 503 2.64 3.84 21.61
N LEU A 504 2.10 2.64 21.43
CA LEU A 504 0.65 2.40 21.36
C LEU A 504 -0.03 2.39 22.73
N SER A 505 0.73 2.29 23.84
CA SER A 505 0.16 2.15 25.19
C SER A 505 -0.87 3.25 25.53
N PRO A 506 -0.62 4.56 25.27
CA PRO A 506 -1.59 5.62 25.57
C PRO A 506 -2.86 5.53 24.71
N GLY A 507 -2.72 5.16 23.43
CA GLY A 507 -3.85 5.04 22.50
C GLY A 507 -4.79 3.89 22.87
N ILE A 508 -4.22 2.75 23.27
CA ILE A 508 -5.00 1.58 23.72
C ILE A 508 -5.76 1.89 25.01
N ILE A 509 -5.12 2.51 26.00
CA ILE A 509 -5.77 2.91 27.26
C ILE A 509 -6.89 3.91 26.98
N ALA A 510 -6.63 4.95 26.18
CA ALA A 510 -7.64 5.97 25.84
C ALA A 510 -8.85 5.35 25.15
N LEU A 511 -8.64 4.53 24.11
CA LEU A 511 -9.72 3.87 23.38
C LEU A 511 -10.52 2.91 24.27
N ALA A 512 -9.83 2.10 25.08
CA ALA A 512 -10.44 1.14 25.98
C ALA A 512 -11.41 1.81 26.95
N TRP A 513 -10.98 2.87 27.63
CA TRP A 513 -11.80 3.54 28.64
C TRP A 513 -12.87 4.47 28.03
N ILE A 514 -12.63 5.10 26.88
CA ILE A 514 -13.67 5.88 26.17
C ILE A 514 -14.81 4.97 25.69
N LEU A 515 -14.48 3.85 25.04
CA LEU A 515 -15.50 2.91 24.56
C LEU A 515 -16.20 2.19 25.71
N THR A 516 -15.48 1.85 26.79
CA THR A 516 -16.09 1.28 27.99
C THR A 516 -17.03 2.29 28.66
N ALA A 517 -16.68 3.56 28.77
CA ALA A 517 -17.58 4.58 29.31
C ALA A 517 -18.85 4.74 28.45
N ALA A 518 -18.73 4.71 27.12
CA ALA A 518 -19.88 4.75 26.22
C ALA A 518 -20.79 3.51 26.40
N SER A 519 -20.21 2.31 26.50
CA SER A 519 -20.99 1.08 26.73
C SER A 519 -21.59 1.03 28.13
N THR A 520 -20.93 1.56 29.17
CA THR A 520 -21.49 1.75 30.53
C THR A 520 -22.78 2.56 30.49
N VAL A 521 -22.79 3.72 29.81
CA VAL A 521 -23.97 4.58 29.71
C VAL A 521 -25.12 3.84 29.01
N VAL A 522 -24.84 3.16 27.89
CA VAL A 522 -25.85 2.44 27.11
C VAL A 522 -26.42 1.22 27.86
N VAL A 523 -25.58 0.45 28.56
CA VAL A 523 -26.02 -0.68 29.40
C VAL A 523 -26.79 -0.18 30.63
N GLY A 524 -26.35 0.92 31.25
CA GLY A 524 -27.08 1.57 32.36
C GLY A 524 -28.49 2.02 31.94
N LEU A 525 -28.62 2.66 30.78
CA LEU A 525 -29.90 3.05 30.20
C LEU A 525 -30.79 1.82 29.91
N ARG A 526 -30.23 0.71 29.38
CA ARG A 526 -30.97 -0.55 29.18
C ARG A 526 -31.56 -1.07 30.48
N LEU A 527 -30.75 -1.16 31.53
CA LEU A 527 -31.20 -1.64 32.86
C LEU A 527 -32.27 -0.71 33.44
N TRP A 528 -32.10 0.61 33.31
CA TRP A 528 -33.09 1.58 33.76
C TRP A 528 -34.44 1.43 33.03
N VAL A 529 -34.44 1.25 31.71
CA VAL A 529 -35.67 0.98 30.94
C VAL A 529 -36.34 -0.32 31.37
N ARG A 530 -35.55 -1.38 31.58
CA ARG A 530 -36.07 -2.70 32.01
C ARG A 530 -36.70 -2.65 33.40
N LEU A 531 -36.04 -2.01 34.35
CA LEU A 531 -36.44 -1.98 35.77
C LEU A 531 -37.54 -0.94 36.06
N PHE A 532 -37.39 0.29 35.55
CA PHE A 532 -38.26 1.41 35.93
C PHE A 532 -39.33 1.74 34.89
N VAL A 533 -39.00 1.74 33.59
CA VAL A 533 -39.96 2.08 32.52
C VAL A 533 -40.88 0.91 32.15
N ARG A 534 -40.41 -0.34 32.29
CA ARG A 534 -41.15 -1.57 31.95
C ARG A 534 -41.40 -2.50 33.15
N GLN A 535 -41.84 -1.92 34.27
CA GLN A 535 -42.11 -2.61 35.56
C GLN A 535 -42.86 -3.96 35.50
N LYS A 536 -43.62 -4.27 34.45
CA LYS A 536 -44.43 -5.51 34.34
C LYS A 536 -43.67 -6.78 33.90
N ARG A 537 -42.34 -6.78 33.70
CA ARG A 537 -41.62 -7.99 33.19
C ARG A 537 -40.30 -8.40 33.87
N GLY A 538 -39.70 -7.59 34.75
CA GLY A 538 -38.44 -7.95 35.41
C GLY A 538 -37.23 -8.07 34.45
N LEU A 539 -36.13 -8.65 34.94
CA LEU A 539 -34.92 -8.92 34.16
C LEU A 539 -35.02 -10.25 33.40
N ASN A 540 -34.69 -10.22 32.11
CA ASN A 540 -34.60 -11.43 31.29
C ASN A 540 -33.21 -12.08 31.39
N LEU A 541 -33.12 -13.35 30.97
CA LEU A 541 -31.83 -14.03 30.73
C LEU A 541 -30.89 -13.22 29.81
N ASP A 542 -31.44 -12.51 28.81
CA ASP A 542 -30.64 -11.65 27.91
C ASP A 542 -29.92 -10.50 28.65
N ASP A 543 -30.56 -9.92 29.67
CA ASP A 543 -30.01 -8.81 30.45
C ASP A 543 -28.94 -9.31 31.44
N PHE A 544 -29.10 -10.50 32.03
CA PHE A 544 -28.05 -11.13 32.86
C PHE A 544 -26.78 -11.46 32.06
N ILE A 545 -26.92 -11.97 30.83
CA ILE A 545 -25.77 -12.27 29.96
C ILE A 545 -25.05 -10.98 29.55
N VAL A 546 -25.77 -9.87 29.33
CA VAL A 546 -25.15 -8.55 29.07
C VAL A 546 -24.38 -8.03 30.28
N LEU A 547 -24.90 -8.21 31.50
CA LEU A 547 -24.17 -7.85 32.73
C LEU A 547 -22.87 -8.66 32.89
N ILE A 548 -22.92 -9.97 32.63
CA ILE A 548 -21.72 -10.84 32.66
C ILE A 548 -20.72 -10.39 31.58
N THR A 549 -21.20 -10.14 30.36
CA THR A 549 -20.40 -9.65 29.23
C THR A 549 -19.68 -8.34 29.55
N TYR A 550 -20.42 -7.37 30.12
CA TYR A 550 -19.87 -6.08 30.52
C TYR A 550 -18.84 -6.21 31.65
N GLY A 551 -19.09 -7.09 32.63
CA GLY A 551 -18.11 -7.42 33.68
C GLY A 551 -16.81 -8.01 33.12
N LEU A 552 -16.89 -8.96 32.18
CA LEU A 552 -15.72 -9.52 31.49
C LEU A 552 -14.99 -8.46 30.65
N GLY A 553 -15.71 -7.55 30.00
CA GLY A 553 -15.14 -6.42 29.26
C GLY A 553 -14.38 -5.43 30.15
N ILE A 554 -14.87 -5.15 31.36
CA ILE A 554 -14.13 -4.37 32.38
C ILE A 554 -12.86 -5.11 32.80
N VAL A 555 -12.95 -6.41 33.10
CA VAL A 555 -11.78 -7.21 33.52
C VAL A 555 -10.70 -7.20 32.43
N ASN A 556 -11.07 -7.40 31.16
CA ASN A 556 -10.17 -7.22 30.02
C ASN A 556 -9.53 -5.82 30.01
N SER A 557 -10.33 -4.76 30.09
CA SER A 557 -9.82 -3.37 30.03
C SER A 557 -8.85 -3.06 31.18
N ILE A 558 -9.09 -3.60 32.38
CA ILE A 558 -8.17 -3.50 33.53
C ILE A 558 -6.87 -4.27 33.25
N MET A 559 -6.95 -5.53 32.81
CA MET A 559 -5.77 -6.35 32.53
C MET A 559 -4.91 -5.77 31.40
N VAL A 560 -5.52 -5.26 30.33
CA VAL A 560 -4.82 -4.55 29.24
C VAL A 560 -4.18 -3.25 29.74
N THR A 561 -4.85 -2.50 30.64
CA THR A 561 -4.25 -1.31 31.28
C THR A 561 -3.01 -1.67 32.12
N ILE A 562 -3.06 -2.78 32.86
CA ILE A 562 -1.90 -3.29 33.61
C ILE A 562 -0.79 -3.74 32.65
N ALA A 563 -1.12 -4.47 31.58
CA ALA A 563 -0.14 -4.88 30.56
C ALA A 563 0.55 -3.67 29.90
N ALA A 564 -0.22 -2.62 29.57
CA ALA A 564 0.29 -1.38 29.00
C ALA A 564 1.23 -0.64 29.98
N HIS A 565 0.92 -0.63 31.28
CA HIS A 565 1.82 -0.10 32.31
C HIS A 565 3.17 -0.84 32.34
N TRP A 566 3.18 -2.16 32.15
CA TRP A 566 4.42 -2.94 32.08
C TRP A 566 5.18 -2.79 30.77
N GLY A 567 4.52 -2.38 29.67
CA GLY A 567 5.17 -2.08 28.38
C GLY A 567 4.46 -2.61 27.14
N LEU A 568 3.24 -3.15 27.25
CA LEU A 568 2.44 -3.57 26.09
C LEU A 568 2.13 -2.36 25.18
N GLY A 569 2.53 -2.43 23.91
CA GLY A 569 2.45 -1.31 22.96
C GLY A 569 3.78 -0.66 22.63
N LYS A 570 4.88 -1.08 23.28
CA LYS A 570 6.26 -0.70 22.95
C LYS A 570 6.96 -1.84 22.23
N HIS A 571 7.85 -1.51 21.30
CA HIS A 571 8.75 -2.48 20.67
C HIS A 571 9.65 -3.14 21.71
N GLN A 572 9.94 -4.43 21.56
CA GLN A 572 10.82 -5.16 22.47
C GLN A 572 12.24 -4.58 22.45
N THR A 573 12.64 -3.99 21.32
CA THR A 573 13.91 -3.26 21.15
C THR A 573 14.11 -2.11 22.14
N VAL A 574 13.04 -1.49 22.64
CA VAL A 574 13.05 -0.39 23.64
C VAL A 574 13.03 -0.94 25.08
N LEU A 575 12.60 -2.20 25.26
CA LEU A 575 12.50 -2.86 26.57
C LEU A 575 13.67 -3.82 26.86
N VAL A 576 14.70 -3.86 26.00
CA VAL A 576 15.88 -4.74 26.14
C VAL A 576 16.58 -4.58 27.49
N ASP A 577 16.69 -3.35 28.00
CA ASP A 577 17.33 -3.05 29.30
C ASP A 577 16.48 -3.49 30.50
N LYS A 578 15.24 -3.93 30.27
CA LYS A 578 14.26 -4.32 31.29
C LYS A 578 13.52 -5.61 30.90
N PRO A 579 14.21 -6.77 30.78
CA PRO A 579 13.60 -8.00 30.30
C PRO A 579 12.39 -8.46 31.13
N GLN A 580 12.36 -8.18 32.44
CA GLN A 580 11.21 -8.49 33.31
C GLN A 580 9.94 -7.73 32.90
N HIS A 581 10.05 -6.51 32.37
CA HIS A 581 8.90 -5.74 31.88
C HIS A 581 8.24 -6.42 30.68
N ILE A 582 9.02 -7.02 29.78
CA ILE A 582 8.51 -7.80 28.64
C ILE A 582 7.69 -9.00 29.14
N VAL A 583 8.26 -9.77 30.10
CA VAL A 583 7.60 -10.93 30.71
C VAL A 583 6.26 -10.54 31.36
N TYR A 584 6.22 -9.47 32.15
CA TYR A 584 4.97 -9.01 32.78
C TYR A 584 3.96 -8.45 31.76
N ALA A 585 4.40 -7.69 30.76
CA ALA A 585 3.52 -7.17 29.71
C ALA A 585 2.84 -8.30 28.91
N ILE A 586 3.60 -9.32 28.50
CA ILE A 586 3.07 -10.49 27.79
C ILE A 586 2.14 -11.29 28.71
N LYS A 587 2.53 -11.53 29.98
CA LYS A 587 1.70 -12.25 30.96
C LYS A 587 0.32 -11.60 31.14
N TRP A 588 0.26 -10.29 31.35
CA TRP A 588 -1.01 -9.59 31.58
C TRP A 588 -1.85 -9.48 30.30
N ALA A 589 -1.22 -9.33 29.13
CA ALA A 589 -1.93 -9.37 27.84
C ALA A 589 -2.55 -10.75 27.58
N PHE A 590 -1.78 -11.82 27.79
CA PHE A 590 -2.23 -13.21 27.66
C PHE A 590 -3.39 -13.54 28.61
N LEU A 591 -3.32 -13.08 29.87
CA LEU A 591 -4.42 -13.26 30.82
C LEU A 591 -5.69 -12.50 30.40
N ALA A 592 -5.57 -11.39 29.65
CA ALA A 592 -6.72 -10.63 29.14
C ALA A 592 -7.45 -11.30 27.95
N GLU A 593 -6.76 -12.18 27.19
CA GLU A 593 -7.34 -12.83 26.00
C GLU A 593 -8.61 -13.63 26.31
N GLY A 594 -8.60 -14.45 27.38
CA GLY A 594 -9.75 -15.26 27.78
C GLY A 594 -11.00 -14.44 28.10
N PRO A 595 -10.93 -13.45 29.02
CA PRO A 595 -12.02 -12.50 29.27
C PRO A 595 -12.52 -11.79 28.00
N ALA A 596 -11.63 -11.40 27.08
CA ALA A 596 -12.01 -10.78 25.81
C ALA A 596 -12.80 -11.72 24.89
N ILE A 597 -12.33 -12.97 24.72
CA ILE A 597 -13.01 -14.00 23.92
C ILE A 597 -14.39 -14.31 24.49
N LEU A 598 -14.50 -14.51 25.81
CA LEU A 598 -15.78 -14.81 26.47
C LEU A 598 -16.76 -13.63 26.40
N ALA A 599 -16.30 -12.39 26.58
CA ALA A 599 -17.15 -11.21 26.41
C ALA A 599 -17.65 -11.09 24.96
N SER A 600 -16.76 -11.25 23.98
CA SER A 600 -17.08 -11.23 22.55
C SER A 600 -18.16 -12.27 22.19
N GLY A 601 -18.05 -13.50 22.71
CA GLY A 601 -19.05 -14.56 22.53
C GLY A 601 -20.40 -14.29 23.21
N PHE A 602 -20.38 -13.97 24.50
CA PHE A 602 -21.60 -13.77 25.29
C PHE A 602 -22.43 -12.57 24.84
N ALA A 603 -21.79 -11.53 24.28
CA ALA A 603 -22.49 -10.40 23.67
C ALA A 603 -23.43 -10.86 22.53
N ARG A 604 -22.91 -11.70 21.62
CA ARG A 604 -23.66 -12.24 20.46
C ARG A 604 -24.74 -13.23 20.90
N ILE A 605 -24.45 -14.07 21.90
CA ILE A 605 -25.43 -14.99 22.48
C ILE A 605 -26.60 -14.23 23.12
N SER A 606 -26.34 -13.15 23.86
CA SER A 606 -27.42 -12.29 24.37
C SER A 606 -28.27 -11.69 23.25
N PHE A 607 -27.64 -11.24 22.14
CA PHE A 607 -28.40 -10.73 21.00
C PHE A 607 -29.31 -11.79 20.37
N ALA A 608 -28.79 -13.00 20.14
CA ALA A 608 -29.57 -14.09 19.57
C ALA A 608 -30.74 -14.50 20.48
N ILE A 609 -30.56 -14.48 21.81
CA ILE A 609 -31.64 -14.70 22.80
C ILE A 609 -32.67 -13.56 22.76
N LEU A 610 -32.23 -12.30 22.62
CA LEU A 610 -33.12 -11.16 22.47
C LEU A 610 -33.96 -11.28 21.17
N LEU A 611 -33.36 -11.69 20.05
CA LEU A 611 -34.08 -11.96 18.80
C LEU A 611 -35.02 -13.17 18.90
N LEU A 612 -34.66 -14.22 19.64
CA LEU A 612 -35.56 -15.34 19.97
C LEU A 612 -36.79 -14.91 20.78
N SER A 613 -36.66 -13.85 21.59
CA SER A 613 -37.77 -13.28 22.38
C SER A 613 -38.72 -12.40 21.55
N ILE A 614 -38.21 -11.77 20.47
CA ILE A 614 -38.97 -10.90 19.58
C ILE A 614 -39.59 -11.67 18.40
N THR A 615 -38.94 -12.74 17.94
CA THR A 615 -39.37 -13.50 16.75
C THR A 615 -40.65 -14.33 17.05
N PRO A 616 -41.69 -14.27 16.19
CA PRO A 616 -42.87 -15.13 16.28
C PRO A 616 -42.54 -16.63 16.36
N PRO A 617 -43.44 -17.49 16.88
CA PRO A 617 -43.18 -18.92 17.12
C PRO A 617 -43.16 -19.79 15.85
N ALA A 618 -42.23 -19.50 14.93
CA ALA A 618 -41.92 -20.33 13.77
C ALA A 618 -40.76 -21.28 14.10
N ARG A 619 -41.01 -22.60 14.06
CA ARG A 619 -40.03 -23.63 14.49
C ARG A 619 -38.67 -23.48 13.79
N GLY A 620 -38.64 -23.38 12.46
CA GLY A 620 -37.39 -23.26 11.70
C GLY A 620 -36.54 -22.04 12.08
N LYS A 621 -37.15 -20.86 12.20
CA LYS A 621 -36.43 -19.62 12.59
C LYS A 621 -35.83 -19.71 14.02
N ARG A 622 -36.53 -20.36 14.95
CA ARG A 622 -36.03 -20.56 16.32
C ARG A 622 -34.92 -21.61 16.39
N THR A 623 -35.03 -22.71 15.64
CA THR A 623 -33.95 -23.72 15.54
C THR A 623 -32.67 -23.11 14.98
N PHE A 624 -32.77 -22.26 13.95
CA PHE A 624 -31.63 -21.54 13.38
C PHE A 624 -30.90 -20.65 14.39
N LEU A 625 -31.62 -19.81 15.15
CA LEU A 625 -31.00 -18.98 16.19
C LEU A 625 -30.38 -19.81 17.32
N TRP A 626 -30.99 -20.94 17.71
CA TRP A 626 -30.39 -21.87 18.68
C TRP A 626 -29.12 -22.56 18.15
N SER A 627 -29.04 -22.89 16.86
CA SER A 627 -27.79 -23.44 16.29
C SER A 627 -26.65 -22.41 16.28
N ILE A 628 -26.95 -21.12 16.08
CA ILE A 628 -25.95 -20.05 16.17
C ILE A 628 -25.45 -19.89 17.61
N ILE A 629 -26.35 -19.89 18.60
CA ILE A 629 -26.00 -19.81 20.03
C ILE A 629 -25.08 -20.98 20.42
N ALA A 630 -25.43 -22.20 20.01
CA ALA A 630 -24.63 -23.39 20.30
C ALA A 630 -23.26 -23.35 19.62
N LEU A 631 -23.19 -22.96 18.33
CA LEU A 631 -21.94 -22.86 17.58
C LEU A 631 -21.00 -21.81 18.20
N GLN A 632 -21.51 -20.62 18.51
CA GLN A 632 -20.73 -19.55 19.14
C GLN A 632 -20.18 -20.00 20.50
N PHE A 633 -21.04 -20.55 21.37
CA PHE A 633 -20.63 -21.01 22.69
C PHE A 633 -19.53 -22.09 22.63
N VAL A 634 -19.67 -23.09 21.75
CA VAL A 634 -18.66 -24.14 21.57
C VAL A 634 -17.35 -23.56 21.04
N ALA A 635 -17.40 -22.65 20.06
CA ALA A 635 -16.21 -22.04 19.47
C ALA A 635 -15.41 -21.20 20.49
N ASP A 636 -16.08 -20.35 21.28
CA ASP A 636 -15.41 -19.47 22.24
C ASP A 636 -14.83 -20.26 23.43
N ILE A 637 -15.56 -21.25 23.95
CA ILE A 637 -15.05 -22.13 25.01
C ILE A 637 -13.86 -22.95 24.51
N ALA A 638 -13.90 -23.48 23.28
CA ALA A 638 -12.76 -24.18 22.70
C ALA A 638 -11.55 -23.25 22.51
N ALA A 639 -11.75 -22.01 22.05
CA ALA A 639 -10.68 -21.03 21.90
C ALA A 639 -10.01 -20.67 23.23
N VAL A 640 -10.78 -20.47 24.30
CA VAL A 640 -10.25 -20.22 25.66
C VAL A 640 -9.46 -21.42 26.19
N ILE A 641 -9.96 -22.64 26.00
CA ILE A 641 -9.25 -23.86 26.41
C ILE A 641 -7.91 -23.99 25.68
N VAL A 642 -7.88 -23.82 24.35
CA VAL A 642 -6.63 -23.88 23.56
C VAL A 642 -5.65 -22.80 24.02
N THR A 643 -6.13 -21.57 24.21
CA THR A 643 -5.32 -20.42 24.65
C THR A 643 -4.59 -20.71 25.97
N TYR A 644 -5.28 -21.25 26.97
CA TYR A 644 -4.67 -21.54 28.28
C TYR A 644 -3.98 -22.92 28.38
N ALA A 645 -4.27 -23.87 27.50
CA ALA A 645 -3.64 -25.20 27.50
C ALA A 645 -2.35 -25.31 26.67
N GLN A 646 -2.04 -24.30 25.83
CA GLN A 646 -0.97 -24.37 24.82
C GLN A 646 0.46 -24.60 25.35
N CYS A 647 0.73 -24.39 26.64
CA CYS A 647 2.06 -24.60 27.24
C CYS A 647 1.97 -25.41 28.54
N GLN A 648 2.96 -26.27 28.77
CA GLN A 648 3.11 -27.07 29.99
C GLN A 648 4.56 -26.92 30.53
N PRO A 649 4.77 -26.24 31.67
CA PRO A 649 3.80 -25.47 32.45
C PRO A 649 3.39 -24.17 31.72
N ILE A 650 2.31 -23.52 32.16
CA ILE A 650 1.73 -22.36 31.45
C ILE A 650 2.66 -21.13 31.47
N GLU A 651 3.51 -21.04 32.49
CA GLU A 651 4.53 -20.00 32.69
C GLU A 651 5.50 -19.89 31.51
N ALA A 652 5.79 -21.02 30.83
CA ALA A 652 6.71 -21.08 29.70
C ALA A 652 6.23 -20.28 28.46
N TYR A 653 4.97 -19.82 28.44
CA TYR A 653 4.45 -18.93 27.39
C TYR A 653 5.04 -17.51 27.48
N TRP A 654 5.07 -16.94 28.69
CA TRP A 654 5.49 -15.54 28.91
C TRP A 654 6.91 -15.41 29.47
N ASP A 655 7.44 -16.46 30.09
CA ASP A 655 8.82 -16.53 30.58
C ASP A 655 9.63 -17.61 29.84
N PRO A 656 10.44 -17.23 28.83
CA PRO A 656 11.35 -18.15 28.13
C PRO A 656 12.42 -18.80 29.02
N GLY A 657 12.63 -18.32 30.25
CA GLY A 657 13.53 -18.93 31.22
C GLY A 657 12.97 -20.17 31.92
N THR A 658 11.65 -20.37 31.87
CA THR A 658 10.98 -21.53 32.48
C THR A 658 11.00 -22.73 31.52
N PRO A 659 11.59 -23.89 31.91
CA PRO A 659 11.62 -25.07 31.06
C PRO A 659 10.22 -25.67 30.90
N GLY A 660 9.69 -25.63 29.68
CA GLY A 660 8.36 -26.15 29.34
C GLY A 660 8.25 -26.58 27.88
N VAL A 661 7.18 -27.31 27.58
CA VAL A 661 6.81 -27.71 26.21
C VAL A 661 5.56 -26.93 25.82
N CYS A 662 5.69 -26.12 24.77
CA CYS A 662 4.59 -25.39 24.15
C CYS A 662 4.20 -26.01 22.81
N TRP A 663 2.92 -25.89 22.46
CA TRP A 663 2.39 -26.18 21.14
C TRP A 663 2.94 -25.20 20.09
N LYS A 664 2.93 -25.59 18.82
CA LYS A 664 3.35 -24.71 17.73
C LYS A 664 2.41 -23.50 17.64
N PRO A 665 2.92 -22.25 17.48
CA PRO A 665 2.08 -21.05 17.40
C PRO A 665 0.98 -21.09 16.32
N THR A 666 1.19 -21.90 15.27
CA THR A 666 0.19 -22.16 14.22
C THR A 666 -1.12 -22.73 14.76
N ILE A 667 -1.12 -23.49 15.86
CA ILE A 667 -2.35 -24.03 16.46
C ILE A 667 -3.23 -22.89 17.00
N GLN A 668 -2.65 -21.98 17.79
CA GLN A 668 -3.35 -20.80 18.30
C GLN A 668 -3.83 -19.90 17.15
N GLN A 669 -3.02 -19.76 16.09
CA GLN A 669 -3.37 -19.02 14.88
C GLN A 669 -4.59 -19.60 14.15
N TYR A 670 -4.63 -20.92 13.90
CA TYR A 670 -5.78 -21.56 13.26
C TYR A 670 -7.05 -21.50 14.13
N THR A 671 -6.92 -21.69 15.44
CA THR A 671 -8.04 -21.55 16.38
C THR A 671 -8.58 -20.13 16.38
N GLY A 672 -7.70 -19.11 16.40
CA GLY A 672 -8.08 -17.71 16.30
C GLY A 672 -8.72 -17.32 14.96
N PHE A 673 -8.23 -17.83 13.83
CA PHE A 673 -8.88 -17.65 12.52
C PHE A 673 -10.28 -18.27 12.48
N THR A 674 -10.45 -19.45 13.07
CA THR A 674 -11.75 -20.13 13.16
C THR A 674 -12.73 -19.31 14.03
N GLN A 675 -12.30 -18.89 15.22
CA GLN A 675 -13.08 -18.06 16.15
C GLN A 675 -13.49 -16.72 15.53
N GLY A 676 -12.54 -16.02 14.89
CA GLY A 676 -12.77 -14.74 14.23
C GLY A 676 -13.72 -14.82 13.03
N SER A 677 -13.62 -15.89 12.24
CA SER A 677 -14.52 -16.16 11.10
C SER A 677 -15.96 -16.42 11.56
N ILE A 678 -16.14 -17.19 12.64
CA ILE A 678 -17.45 -17.44 13.26
C ILE A 678 -18.04 -16.12 13.77
N CYS A 679 -17.28 -15.34 14.55
CA CYS A 679 -17.73 -14.04 15.07
C CYS A 679 -18.20 -13.09 13.98
N SER A 680 -17.39 -12.92 12.92
CA SER A 680 -17.71 -12.03 11.79
C SER A 680 -18.96 -12.50 11.03
N THR A 681 -19.13 -13.81 10.87
CA THR A 681 -20.30 -14.39 10.20
C THR A 681 -21.56 -14.22 11.05
N VAL A 682 -21.45 -14.42 12.37
CA VAL A 682 -22.57 -14.23 13.30
C VAL A 682 -22.97 -12.76 13.40
N ASP A 683 -22.04 -11.81 13.39
CA ASP A 683 -22.36 -10.36 13.34
C ASP A 683 -23.18 -10.00 12.09
N VAL A 684 -22.75 -10.45 10.91
CA VAL A 684 -23.47 -10.22 9.65
C VAL A 684 -24.87 -10.84 9.68
N ILE A 685 -25.00 -12.09 10.16
CA ILE A 685 -26.30 -12.75 10.30
C ILE A 685 -27.21 -11.98 11.26
N LEU A 686 -26.71 -11.57 12.42
CA LEU A 686 -27.49 -10.83 13.43
C LEU A 686 -27.82 -9.39 13.01
N ALA A 687 -27.06 -8.79 12.09
CA ALA A 687 -27.39 -7.52 11.46
C ALA A 687 -28.51 -7.66 10.40
N ILE A 688 -28.47 -8.72 9.57
CA ILE A 688 -29.46 -8.97 8.50
C ILE A 688 -30.78 -9.52 9.06
N TYR A 689 -30.73 -10.34 10.11
CA TYR A 689 -31.91 -11.05 10.63
C TYR A 689 -33.07 -10.10 11.04
N PRO A 690 -32.85 -9.00 11.80
CA PRO A 690 -33.89 -8.01 12.10
C PRO A 690 -34.48 -7.36 10.85
N ALA A 691 -33.65 -7.04 9.85
CA ALA A 691 -34.10 -6.44 8.60
C ALA A 691 -35.09 -7.38 7.87
N SER A 692 -34.74 -8.66 7.76
CA SER A 692 -35.60 -9.69 7.14
C SER A 692 -36.95 -9.90 7.85
N LEU A 693 -37.02 -9.58 9.15
CA LEU A 693 -38.25 -9.69 9.94
C LEU A 693 -39.22 -8.53 9.67
N PHE A 694 -38.69 -7.34 9.36
CA PHE A 694 -39.48 -6.11 9.21
C PHE A 694 -39.64 -5.64 7.75
N TRP A 695 -38.95 -6.25 6.79
CA TRP A 695 -38.98 -5.86 5.37
C TRP A 695 -40.40 -5.76 4.77
N ASN A 696 -41.31 -6.63 5.21
CA ASN A 696 -42.69 -6.67 4.72
C ASN A 696 -43.68 -5.90 5.64
N LEU A 697 -43.22 -5.12 6.62
CA LEU A 697 -44.07 -4.27 7.46
C LEU A 697 -43.96 -2.79 7.05
N ASN A 698 -45.10 -2.16 6.81
CA ASN A 698 -45.19 -0.76 6.40
C ASN A 698 -44.92 0.20 7.60
N MET A 699 -43.65 0.33 7.97
CA MET A 699 -43.21 1.09 9.14
C MET A 699 -43.02 2.59 8.87
N LYS A 700 -43.35 3.42 9.88
CA LYS A 700 -43.14 4.87 9.85
C LYS A 700 -41.64 5.20 9.78
N TRP A 701 -41.30 6.33 9.17
CA TRP A 701 -39.90 6.74 8.92
C TRP A 701 -39.01 6.73 10.18
N GLU A 702 -39.55 7.18 11.32
CA GLU A 702 -38.90 7.14 12.65
C GLU A 702 -38.42 5.73 13.04
N GLN A 703 -39.15 4.68 12.66
CA GLN A 703 -38.80 3.28 12.94
C GLN A 703 -37.74 2.74 11.98
N LYS A 704 -37.72 3.23 10.73
CA LYS A 704 -36.71 2.88 9.71
C LYS A 704 -35.32 3.38 10.10
N TRP A 705 -35.22 4.62 10.61
CA TRP A 705 -33.95 5.20 11.07
C TRP A 705 -33.30 4.37 12.17
N TYR A 706 -34.07 4.03 13.20
CA TYR A 706 -33.60 3.18 14.30
C TYR A 706 -33.17 1.77 13.87
N LEU A 707 -33.93 1.15 12.95
CA LEU A 707 -33.58 -0.15 12.38
C LEU A 707 -32.26 -0.07 11.59
N SER A 708 -32.06 1.00 10.81
CA SER A 708 -30.82 1.28 10.09
C SER A 708 -29.61 1.40 11.02
N CYS A 709 -29.75 2.12 12.16
CA CYS A 709 -28.68 2.24 13.15
C CYS A 709 -28.26 0.88 13.76
N ILE A 710 -29.22 0.00 14.04
CA ILE A 710 -28.94 -1.36 14.56
C ILE A 710 -28.19 -2.19 13.51
N MET A 711 -28.61 -2.12 12.25
CA MET A 711 -27.95 -2.84 11.14
C MET A 711 -26.52 -2.33 10.91
N GLY A 712 -26.32 -1.01 10.91
CA GLY A 712 -25.01 -0.39 10.69
C GLY A 712 -23.97 -0.80 11.75
N LEU A 713 -24.35 -0.81 13.03
CA LEU A 713 -23.43 -1.18 14.12
C LEU A 713 -23.00 -2.65 14.06
N GLY A 714 -23.86 -3.57 13.62
CA GLY A 714 -23.49 -4.97 13.40
C GLY A 714 -22.45 -5.15 12.29
N ILE A 715 -22.54 -4.35 11.22
CA ILE A 715 -21.54 -4.35 10.14
C ILE A 715 -20.21 -3.78 10.64
N VAL A 716 -20.21 -2.70 11.43
CA VAL A 716 -18.97 -2.13 12.00
C VAL A 716 -18.31 -3.11 12.99
N ALA A 717 -19.10 -3.84 13.80
CA ALA A 717 -18.58 -4.93 14.64
C ALA A 717 -17.96 -6.07 13.80
N SER A 718 -18.58 -6.42 12.67
CA SER A 718 -18.03 -7.41 11.71
C SER A 718 -16.65 -6.99 11.20
N VAL A 719 -16.48 -5.70 10.83
CA VAL A 719 -15.19 -5.15 10.37
C VAL A 719 -14.13 -5.19 11.48
N SER A 720 -14.49 -4.87 12.72
CA SER A 720 -13.58 -5.00 13.88
C SER A 720 -13.13 -6.44 14.10
N SER A 721 -14.05 -7.41 13.96
CA SER A 721 -13.77 -8.84 14.06
C SER A 721 -12.81 -9.33 12.95
N ILE A 722 -12.98 -8.85 11.72
CA ILE A 722 -12.07 -9.14 10.59
C ILE A 722 -10.69 -8.52 10.83
N ALA A 723 -10.63 -7.25 11.25
CA ALA A 723 -9.37 -6.55 11.50
C ALA A 723 -8.52 -7.25 12.58
N LYS A 724 -9.13 -7.65 13.70
CA LYS A 724 -8.52 -8.56 14.70
C LYS A 724 -7.94 -9.81 14.03
N THR A 725 -8.75 -10.50 13.24
CA THR A 725 -8.40 -11.80 12.63
C THR A 725 -7.22 -11.70 11.67
N ILE A 726 -7.08 -10.60 10.93
CA ILE A 726 -5.91 -10.35 10.06
C ILE A 726 -4.64 -10.16 10.89
N ASN A 727 -4.70 -9.39 11.99
CA ASN A 727 -3.55 -9.09 12.83
C ASN A 727 -2.96 -10.33 13.55
N LEU A 728 -3.73 -11.42 13.69
CA LEU A 728 -3.21 -12.70 14.22
C LEU A 728 -2.04 -13.30 13.39
N LYS A 729 -1.84 -12.88 12.13
CA LYS A 729 -0.67 -13.28 11.33
C LYS A 729 0.65 -12.71 11.87
N ALA A 730 0.62 -11.53 12.49
CA ALA A 730 1.83 -10.87 13.01
C ALA A 730 2.53 -11.70 14.10
N PHE A 731 1.79 -12.55 14.83
CA PHE A 731 2.34 -13.42 15.88
C PHE A 731 3.27 -14.53 15.37
N THR A 732 3.20 -14.90 14.09
CA THR A 732 4.09 -15.92 13.49
C THR A 732 5.27 -15.33 12.73
N GLU A 733 5.22 -14.04 12.39
CA GLU A 733 6.15 -13.41 11.43
C GLU A 733 7.05 -12.33 12.07
N THR A 734 6.68 -11.78 13.23
CA THR A 734 7.39 -10.64 13.86
C THR A 734 8.21 -11.05 15.08
N GLN A 735 9.36 -10.37 15.30
CA GLN A 735 10.13 -10.49 16.55
C GLN A 735 9.61 -9.57 17.67
N ASP A 736 8.72 -8.62 17.39
CA ASP A 736 8.19 -7.63 18.34
C ASP A 736 6.82 -8.04 18.93
N PHE A 737 6.81 -9.14 19.71
CA PHE A 737 5.57 -9.72 20.24
C PHE A 737 4.72 -8.75 21.09
N THR A 738 5.35 -7.82 21.83
CA THR A 738 4.67 -6.84 22.68
C THR A 738 3.92 -5.75 21.89
N TYR A 739 4.30 -5.49 20.64
CA TYR A 739 3.63 -4.52 19.77
C TYR A 739 2.48 -5.19 19.01
N ALA A 740 2.68 -6.41 18.52
CA ALA A 740 1.64 -7.22 17.86
C ALA A 740 0.46 -7.57 18.80
N LEU A 741 0.74 -7.94 20.06
CA LEU A 741 -0.29 -8.15 21.08
C LEU A 741 -1.10 -6.88 21.34
N ALA A 742 -0.44 -5.72 21.36
CA ALA A 742 -1.06 -4.43 21.63
C ALA A 742 -2.04 -4.02 20.51
N GLN A 743 -1.65 -4.20 19.25
CA GLN A 743 -2.53 -3.99 18.10
C GLN A 743 -3.75 -4.92 18.14
N THR A 744 -3.58 -6.18 18.54
CA THR A 744 -4.68 -7.14 18.63
C THR A 744 -5.64 -6.80 19.78
N ALA A 745 -5.11 -6.37 20.94
CA ALA A 745 -5.90 -5.92 22.10
C ALA A 745 -6.75 -4.68 21.83
N LEU A 746 -6.29 -3.77 20.96
CA LEU A 746 -7.07 -2.64 20.47
C LEU A 746 -8.36 -3.10 19.79
N TRP A 747 -8.26 -4.08 18.88
CA TRP A 747 -9.42 -4.62 18.16
C TRP A 747 -10.34 -5.47 19.04
N TRP A 748 -9.81 -6.28 19.96
CA TRP A 748 -10.63 -7.00 20.98
C TRP A 748 -11.52 -6.04 21.77
N THR A 749 -10.92 -4.96 22.28
CA THR A 749 -11.62 -4.00 23.14
C THR A 749 -12.64 -3.17 22.36
N THR A 750 -12.35 -2.88 21.09
CA THR A 750 -13.27 -2.20 20.17
C THR A 750 -14.49 -3.09 19.84
N GLU A 751 -14.24 -4.35 19.47
CA GLU A 751 -15.26 -5.33 19.12
C GLU A 751 -16.28 -5.53 20.25
N VAL A 752 -15.81 -5.85 21.47
CA VAL A 752 -16.68 -6.12 22.62
C VAL A 752 -17.59 -4.93 22.94
N ASN A 753 -17.06 -3.70 22.91
CA ASN A 753 -17.84 -2.50 23.20
C ASN A 753 -18.87 -2.17 22.11
N LEU A 754 -18.50 -2.32 20.83
CA LEU A 754 -19.44 -2.12 19.71
C LEU A 754 -20.61 -3.10 19.76
N VAL A 755 -20.35 -4.39 20.03
CA VAL A 755 -21.42 -5.39 20.15
C VAL A 755 -22.27 -5.10 21.39
N LEU A 756 -21.69 -4.78 22.55
CA LEU A 756 -22.45 -4.40 23.77
C LEU A 756 -23.44 -3.24 23.53
N ILE A 757 -23.01 -2.22 22.78
CA ILE A 757 -23.84 -1.07 22.39
C ILE A 757 -24.95 -1.55 21.43
N ALA A 758 -24.59 -2.25 20.34
CA ALA A 758 -25.54 -2.74 19.34
C ALA A 758 -26.65 -3.63 19.94
N VAL A 759 -26.29 -4.51 20.87
CA VAL A 759 -27.20 -5.46 21.54
C VAL A 759 -28.13 -4.77 22.55
N SER A 760 -27.77 -3.58 23.01
CA SER A 760 -28.55 -2.81 23.99
C SER A 760 -29.51 -1.81 23.36
N ILE A 761 -29.16 -1.24 22.20
CA ILE A 761 -30.02 -0.30 21.45
C ILE A 761 -31.46 -0.82 21.25
N PRO A 762 -31.73 -2.08 20.81
CA PRO A 762 -33.08 -2.64 20.67
C PRO A 762 -34.02 -2.42 21.87
N THR A 763 -33.47 -2.40 23.09
CA THR A 763 -34.23 -2.23 24.33
C THR A 763 -34.59 -0.77 24.66
N LEU A 764 -33.86 0.21 24.08
CA LEU A 764 -34.00 1.65 24.34
C LEU A 764 -35.12 2.34 23.54
N SER A 765 -35.74 1.64 22.58
CA SER A 765 -36.88 2.15 21.79
C SER A 765 -38.02 2.84 22.57
N PRO A 766 -38.33 2.53 23.85
CA PRO A 766 -39.34 3.28 24.61
C PRO A 766 -38.95 4.72 24.97
N ILE A 767 -37.65 5.02 25.12
CA ILE A 767 -37.17 6.39 25.43
C ILE A 767 -37.22 7.28 24.18
N ILE A 768 -36.89 6.70 23.03
CA ILE A 768 -36.68 7.44 21.77
C ILE A 768 -38.01 7.92 21.16
N ARG A 769 -39.15 7.38 21.57
CA ARG A 769 -40.47 7.85 21.13
C ARG A 769 -40.92 9.04 21.98
N PRO A 770 -41.28 10.20 21.39
CA PRO A 770 -41.88 11.28 22.16
C PRO A 770 -43.18 10.79 22.81
N LEU A 771 -43.28 10.94 24.13
CA LEU A 771 -44.48 10.66 24.91
C LEU A 771 -45.60 11.61 24.51
N LYS A 772 -46.36 11.25 23.47
CA LYS A 772 -47.63 11.94 23.19
C LYS A 772 -48.63 11.63 24.31
N THR A 773 -49.01 12.70 25.01
CA THR A 773 -50.17 12.83 25.90
C THR A 773 -50.27 11.82 27.04
N PHE A 774 -49.64 12.16 28.17
CA PHE A 774 -50.35 12.10 29.44
C PHE A 774 -51.29 13.32 29.49
N SER A 775 -52.56 13.09 29.20
CA SER A 775 -53.66 14.01 29.51
C SER A 775 -54.79 13.14 30.02
N ASP A 776 -55.11 13.28 31.31
CA ASP A 776 -56.14 12.49 31.96
C ASP A 776 -57.54 12.80 31.39
N ASN A 777 -58.30 11.77 31.02
CA ASN A 777 -59.55 11.46 31.72
C ASN A 777 -60.26 10.17 31.22
N ARG A 778 -60.77 9.41 32.21
CA ARG A 778 -62.03 8.62 32.21
C ARG A 778 -62.13 7.26 31.48
N SER A 779 -61.98 6.23 32.32
CA SER A 779 -62.95 5.14 32.60
C SER A 779 -63.34 4.08 31.54
N GLY A 780 -63.03 2.81 31.85
CA GLY A 780 -63.61 1.60 31.24
C GLY A 780 -62.73 0.35 31.44
N PRO A 781 -63.21 -0.77 32.03
CA PRO A 781 -62.34 -1.91 32.40
C PRO A 781 -62.36 -3.11 31.44
N SER A 782 -61.37 -4.00 31.62
CA SER A 782 -61.26 -5.38 31.07
C SER A 782 -61.00 -5.49 29.55
N ALA A 783 -60.44 -6.59 29.01
CA ALA A 783 -60.16 -7.91 29.60
C ALA A 783 -58.84 -8.52 29.09
N ASP A 784 -58.35 -9.54 29.80
CA ASP A 784 -57.27 -10.43 29.35
C ASP A 784 -57.64 -11.22 28.09
N VAL A 785 -56.68 -11.39 27.17
CA VAL A 785 -56.76 -12.43 26.12
C VAL A 785 -55.46 -13.21 26.05
N VAL A 786 -55.48 -14.39 26.68
CA VAL A 786 -54.49 -15.45 26.47
C VAL A 786 -54.67 -16.00 25.05
N MET A 787 -53.60 -15.99 24.26
CA MET A 787 -53.61 -16.64 22.94
C MET A 787 -53.58 -18.16 23.14
N ASN A 788 -54.62 -18.86 22.70
CA ASN A 788 -54.64 -20.31 22.61
C ASN A 788 -54.59 -20.79 21.15
N THR A 789 -54.20 -22.04 20.95
CA THR A 789 -53.55 -22.49 19.71
C THR A 789 -54.43 -23.40 18.84
N PHE A 790 -54.04 -23.55 17.56
CA PHE A 790 -54.28 -24.70 16.64
C PHE A 790 -55.49 -24.73 15.68
N HIS A 791 -55.17 -25.25 14.48
CA HIS A 791 -56.04 -25.96 13.52
C HIS A 791 -57.09 -25.13 12.73
N SER A 792 -57.51 -25.49 11.50
CA SER A 792 -57.04 -26.49 10.50
C SER A 792 -57.79 -26.29 9.16
N ARG A 793 -57.22 -26.79 8.05
CA ARG A 793 -57.88 -27.19 6.77
C ARG A 793 -58.67 -26.17 5.91
N LYS A 794 -58.25 -26.13 4.63
CA LYS A 794 -59.07 -26.18 3.39
C LYS A 794 -60.57 -25.80 3.48
N LYS A 795 -61.00 -24.84 2.64
CA LYS A 795 -61.73 -25.17 1.39
C LYS A 795 -61.87 -23.98 0.41
N LYS A 796 -62.33 -24.35 -0.80
CA LYS A 796 -62.46 -23.61 -2.06
C LYS A 796 -63.92 -23.18 -2.29
N ALA A 797 -64.15 -21.95 -2.77
CA ALA A 797 -65.29 -21.47 -3.58
C ALA A 797 -64.89 -20.04 -4.05
N GLU A 798 -64.86 -19.65 -5.33
CA GLU A 798 -65.92 -19.60 -6.36
C GLU A 798 -67.08 -18.65 -6.00
N GLY A 799 -67.31 -17.62 -6.82
CA GLY A 799 -68.42 -16.67 -6.66
C GLY A 799 -68.18 -15.31 -7.32
N ASN A 800 -68.63 -15.14 -8.57
CA ASN A 800 -68.58 -13.89 -9.35
C ASN A 800 -69.40 -12.75 -8.69
N LEU A 801 -69.07 -11.49 -9.00
CA LEU A 801 -70.01 -10.60 -9.70
C LEU A 801 -69.28 -9.42 -10.37
N SER A 802 -69.99 -8.75 -11.28
CA SER A 802 -69.49 -7.85 -12.34
C SER A 802 -70.11 -6.44 -12.26
N THR A 803 -69.84 -5.65 -13.32
CA THR A 803 -70.51 -4.41 -13.81
C THR A 803 -70.23 -3.06 -13.11
N ASP A 804 -69.46 -2.24 -13.84
CA ASP A 804 -69.85 -0.94 -14.43
C ASP A 804 -70.45 0.17 -13.55
N ASN A 805 -69.82 1.36 -13.55
CA ASN A 805 -70.17 2.39 -14.55
C ASN A 805 -69.27 3.64 -14.48
N ASP A 806 -69.24 4.40 -15.59
CA ASP A 806 -68.56 5.68 -15.76
C ASP A 806 -69.21 6.84 -14.98
N GLY A 807 -68.45 7.92 -14.77
CA GLY A 807 -68.92 9.17 -14.16
C GLY A 807 -67.89 10.29 -14.33
N ASP A 808 -68.09 11.11 -15.36
CA ASP A 808 -67.17 12.17 -15.80
C ASP A 808 -67.53 13.55 -15.18
N PHE A 809 -66.68 14.56 -15.44
CA PHE A 809 -66.93 16.03 -15.36
C PHE A 809 -66.62 16.87 -14.08
N GLU A 810 -65.58 17.69 -14.23
CA GLU A 810 -65.43 19.15 -13.98
C GLU A 810 -65.60 19.84 -12.61
N LEU A 811 -64.43 20.28 -12.08
CA LEU A 811 -63.92 21.68 -12.06
C LEU A 811 -64.71 22.89 -11.48
N LEU A 812 -63.92 23.71 -10.76
CA LEU A 812 -64.06 25.10 -10.26
C LEU A 812 -64.63 25.25 -8.82
N ARG A 813 -64.01 26.00 -7.88
CA ARG A 813 -63.42 27.35 -8.01
C ARG A 813 -62.49 27.74 -6.83
N GLU A 814 -61.75 28.84 -7.00
CA GLU A 814 -60.75 29.43 -6.08
C GLU A 814 -61.29 30.08 -4.79
N SER A 815 -60.40 30.28 -3.80
CA SER A 815 -60.09 31.64 -3.27
C SER A 815 -58.78 31.69 -2.44
N ASP A 816 -57.76 32.34 -3.00
CA ASP A 816 -56.79 33.30 -2.43
C ASP A 816 -56.15 33.17 -1.02
N GLY A 817 -54.84 33.45 -0.94
CA GLY A 817 -54.14 33.68 0.34
C GLY A 817 -52.59 33.67 0.35
N TYR A 818 -51.90 34.32 -0.59
CA TYR A 818 -50.43 34.55 -0.51
C TYR A 818 -50.10 35.81 0.33
N PRO A 819 -48.91 35.91 0.96
CA PRO A 819 -47.73 36.42 0.24
C PRO A 819 -46.46 35.57 0.38
N TYR A 820 -45.75 35.46 -0.74
CA TYR A 820 -44.36 34.99 -0.82
C TYR A 820 -43.43 36.14 -0.37
N ILE A 821 -42.42 35.88 0.47
CA ILE A 821 -41.43 36.91 0.84
C ILE A 821 -40.16 36.72 0.00
N ASN A 822 -39.70 37.84 -0.57
CA ASN A 822 -38.52 37.94 -1.41
C ASN A 822 -37.23 37.87 -0.56
N THR A 823 -36.21 37.15 -1.02
CA THR A 823 -34.91 37.01 -0.31
C THR A 823 -33.77 37.69 -1.09
N ASP A 824 -33.92 39.00 -1.34
CA ASP A 824 -32.89 39.85 -1.97
C ASP A 824 -32.29 40.90 -1.02
N ASP A 825 -32.69 40.93 0.27
CA ASP A 825 -32.12 41.84 1.29
C ASP A 825 -31.58 41.06 2.50
N CYS A 826 -30.31 40.70 2.45
CA CYS A 826 -29.53 40.30 3.62
C CYS A 826 -28.07 40.76 3.48
N PRO A 827 -27.53 41.59 4.39
CA PRO A 827 -26.17 42.09 4.27
C PRO A 827 -25.13 40.99 4.53
N PRO A 828 -23.98 40.99 3.83
CA PRO A 828 -22.97 39.96 3.97
C PRO A 828 -22.25 40.05 5.32
N VAL A 829 -22.22 38.94 6.07
CA VAL A 829 -21.42 38.81 7.29
C VAL A 829 -19.94 38.68 6.91
N GLN A 830 -19.24 39.81 6.77
CA GLN A 830 -17.79 39.82 6.65
C GLN A 830 -17.15 39.32 7.96
N ARG A 831 -16.34 38.25 7.86
CA ARG A 831 -15.37 37.89 8.90
C ARG A 831 -14.04 38.57 8.57
N THR A 832 -13.77 39.69 9.22
CA THR A 832 -12.44 40.31 9.23
C THR A 832 -11.52 39.58 10.21
N TYR A 833 -10.28 39.29 9.77
CA TYR A 833 -9.20 38.84 10.64
C TYR A 833 -8.12 39.93 10.66
N ASP A 834 -7.94 40.58 11.81
CA ASP A 834 -6.92 41.62 11.97
C ASP A 834 -5.54 41.00 12.26
N TYR A 835 -4.66 41.04 11.27
CA TYR A 835 -3.26 40.62 11.41
C TYR A 835 -2.40 41.77 11.93
N LYS A 836 -2.14 41.84 13.24
CA LYS A 836 -1.18 42.79 13.83
C LYS A 836 0.25 42.23 13.79
N ILE A 837 1.07 42.78 12.90
CA ILE A 837 2.52 42.59 12.92
C ILE A 837 3.13 43.66 13.83
N SER A 838 3.66 43.25 14.98
CA SER A 838 4.32 44.14 15.95
C SER A 838 5.80 43.74 16.11
N PRO A 839 6.76 44.66 15.94
CA PRO A 839 8.16 44.37 16.27
C PRO A 839 8.37 44.31 17.79
N GLN A 840 9.19 43.38 18.27
CA GLN A 840 9.60 43.35 19.67
C GLN A 840 10.53 44.53 20.01
N PRO A 841 10.29 45.28 21.10
CA PRO A 841 11.25 46.23 21.62
C PRO A 841 12.21 45.55 22.62
N GLY A 842 13.52 45.59 22.35
CA GLY A 842 14.56 45.34 23.35
C GLY A 842 15.50 44.17 23.08
N ALA A 843 16.51 44.37 22.23
CA ALA A 843 17.77 43.61 22.25
C ALA A 843 18.94 44.55 21.85
N PRO A 844 20.17 44.38 22.39
CA PRO A 844 21.24 45.36 22.20
C PRO A 844 21.87 45.33 20.81
N GLN A 845 22.40 46.47 20.35
CA GLN A 845 23.18 46.56 19.12
C GLN A 845 24.58 45.92 19.28
N GLY A 846 25.00 45.16 18.27
CA GLY A 846 26.35 44.62 18.10
C GLY A 846 26.58 44.20 16.65
N ASP A 847 27.70 44.61 16.07
CA ASP A 847 27.89 44.64 14.61
C ASP A 847 28.27 43.30 13.96
N ASN A 848 27.54 42.90 12.90
CA ASN A 848 28.11 42.61 11.57
C ASN A 848 27.04 42.29 10.51
N PRO A 849 27.29 42.53 9.20
CA PRO A 849 26.29 42.39 8.14
C PRO A 849 26.24 41.00 7.49
N HIS A 850 25.07 40.69 6.89
CA HIS A 850 24.72 39.51 6.08
C HIS A 850 24.41 38.19 6.82
N GLY A 851 23.11 37.91 7.02
CA GLY A 851 22.64 36.55 7.37
C GLY A 851 21.38 36.42 8.25
N ILE A 852 20.37 37.29 8.12
CA ILE A 852 19.22 37.29 9.05
C ILE A 852 18.16 36.24 8.69
N ARG A 853 18.03 35.21 9.53
CA ARG A 853 16.79 34.42 9.71
C ARG A 853 15.73 35.32 10.34
N ARG A 854 14.51 35.39 9.77
CA ARG A 854 13.35 36.04 10.41
C ARG A 854 12.34 34.96 10.80
N GLU A 855 12.15 34.75 12.10
CA GLU A 855 10.98 34.03 12.60
C GLU A 855 9.78 34.99 12.64
N LEU A 856 8.63 34.51 12.17
CA LEU A 856 7.36 35.22 12.15
C LEU A 856 6.39 34.46 13.04
N THR A 857 5.90 35.09 14.11
CA THR A 857 4.82 34.55 14.94
C THR A 857 3.51 35.21 14.54
N VAL A 858 2.49 34.40 14.21
CA VAL A 858 1.13 34.86 13.89
C VAL A 858 0.21 34.38 15.01
N SER A 859 -0.51 35.30 15.64
CA SER A 859 -1.55 35.01 16.63
C SER A 859 -2.92 35.41 16.10
N VAL A 860 -3.92 34.54 16.34
CA VAL A 860 -5.31 34.76 15.93
C VAL A 860 -6.18 34.83 17.19
N THR A 861 -6.86 35.95 17.39
CA THR A 861 -7.82 36.14 18.49
C THR A 861 -9.24 36.21 17.96
N ARG A 862 -10.16 35.48 18.58
CA ARG A 862 -11.59 35.51 18.32
C ARG A 862 -12.24 36.60 19.19
N GLY A 863 -12.92 37.55 18.58
CA GLY A 863 -13.73 38.53 19.31
C GLY A 863 -15.12 37.95 19.60
N ASP A 864 -15.54 37.97 20.86
CA ASP A 864 -16.91 37.70 21.26
C ASP A 864 -17.75 38.99 21.19
N LEU A 865 -18.99 38.87 20.71
CA LEU A 865 -19.96 39.96 20.68
C LEU A 865 -20.89 39.85 21.89
N GLU A 866 -20.78 40.78 22.83
CA GLU A 866 -21.73 40.91 23.94
C GLU A 866 -23.11 41.31 23.43
N ALA A 867 -24.15 40.69 23.98
CA ALA A 867 -25.52 41.12 23.78
C ALA A 867 -25.80 42.42 24.54
N ARG A 868 -26.41 43.41 23.88
CA ARG A 868 -27.10 44.52 24.53
C ARG A 868 -28.51 44.63 24.00
N ALA A 869 -29.45 44.77 24.94
CA ALA A 869 -30.87 44.90 24.67
C ALA A 869 -31.24 46.29 24.17
N LEU A 870 -32.16 46.33 23.20
CA LEU A 870 -33.44 47.07 23.28
C LEU A 870 -34.40 46.53 22.22
#